data_AF-A0AA39IEY5-F1
#
_entry.id   AF-A0AA39IEY5-F1
#
_cell.length_a   1.000
_cell.length_b   1.000
_cell.length_c   1.000
_cell.angle_alpha   90.00
_cell.angle_beta   90.00
_cell.angle_gamma   90.00
#
_symmetry.space_group_name_H-M   'P 1'
#
loop_
_entity.id
_entity.type
_entity.pdbx_description
1 polymer ?
#
loop_
_entity_poly.entity_id
_entity_poly.type
_entity_poly.pdbx_seq_one_letter_code
_entity_poly.pdbx_strand_id
1 'polypeptide(L)'
;MDPHEPMLVDPVPAGQPQQTDDLAHLATQHGDGRLVKMDVDYTKQVDEALPKASKLLEGGNVTAALESLAPLEKQSRLGSDMKSNARILEHMVKMCFEAKNWQVLNDTILVLSKKRSLIKFAIAKMVRACVEMVDKMPTEEERNKLIETLRAVTAGKIYVEVDRARLTQRLVKKLESEGKLNEACEMLLELQVETYGSMQMQEKIEYLLEQMRLSVARKDFIRASIIAKKISTRFFDAEDKKNDSEIQDLKLKYYDHMVKIGVHEEAFLDVCRYYRAMFETPKIKEDEVKSALMLKHAVLFVLLSPHDNEQWQLLHLIHRERKLEDVPVYKKLLELFIGEEIISWRENIIKNYEIMLRRSPEVQVFTADTEAGEKRFKAFQARVGEHNIRMVSKYYTQITFDRMSELLDYDVNEMETFLCNLIVTGVIPDAKIDRKERIINMRARKANVEHLDQWGHSVNKLTDILNKVSHLILKEEMVHHCLLDEMLERLVVRRFARSFSSERLVRSNDPLKLADLERFTPDKIRNFGIVAHVDHGKSTLADRLLQLTNVIDPDEKKAQFLDKLQVERERGITVKAQSCSMIYKGHLLNLIDTPGHADFSFEVSRSLAACNGILLLVAANQGIQAQTMANFWMAFEHDLKVLPVISKIDLTEAKIPQIETQLKNLFDFGPEEIIRISAKSGFNVPSILDAIVERIEPPTATTDAPFRALIFDSWFDHFRGAIACVLVTEGALAKGQMIRSFNNQKEYEVLEVGIMHPDPIPCKALHAGQVGYVICNMKTVQEASVGETLFEPSKKDVVVPFPGFKKVKPTVYAGLYPVETSEYEDLKQAVERLCLNDSSVTVTPDSSPALGLGWRVGFLGVLHMEVFGARLSQEYDANVILTAPNVEYQARIKDNATIRKKRYHGKGEITILDPGAFPDPSDVEAFLEPMVKVTIVVPSEYMGTINGLCSKARGQRGEILSIDDEQLKLEWRLPLAEVITDFFEQLKRLTSGYASFDYEHDGYDETNLVKLSILINGRSIDEFSQIVPAAMAQERAKKLVRRLKEEIPQQQYEVQIKCTVGTSTKALSMATIKPMKRDFTGLLKGNFGGGGMERLNKKLSHQKKGKERMKMLGRVQVPKEAFMNMAQPLKITNAVRPTRISRDDSFVEAPGQYAFMLGFGRTVESKSNTKLNVLFQPIVDRESCTYISNLTSCPVSLKAFVAIDRFQHTGSIFEYLH
;
A
#
# COMPACT_ATOMS: atom_id res chain seq x y z
N MET A 1 -41.22 43.95 31.62
CA MET A 1 -39.81 43.65 31.95
C MET A 1 -39.67 42.15 31.98
N ASP A 2 -38.93 41.62 30.99
CA ASP A 2 -38.21 40.34 30.85
C ASP A 2 -38.03 39.39 32.07
N PRO A 3 -37.53 38.14 31.90
CA PRO A 3 -37.88 37.04 30.96
C PRO A 3 -37.86 35.65 31.68
N HIS A 4 -37.91 34.54 30.90
CA HIS A 4 -37.67 33.11 31.25
C HIS A 4 -38.86 32.22 31.64
N GLU A 5 -39.40 31.50 30.64
CA GLU A 5 -39.49 30.02 30.61
C GLU A 5 -39.84 29.51 29.20
N PRO A 6 -39.45 28.28 28.82
CA PRO A 6 -39.35 27.82 27.44
C PRO A 6 -40.69 27.30 26.90
N MET A 7 -41.08 27.72 25.69
CA MET A 7 -42.19 27.09 24.98
C MET A 7 -41.71 25.84 24.23
N LEU A 8 -42.28 24.70 24.63
CA LEU A 8 -42.38 23.47 23.84
C LEU A 8 -43.08 23.77 22.50
N VAL A 9 -42.46 23.36 21.40
CA VAL A 9 -43.08 23.37 20.08
C VAL A 9 -43.57 21.95 19.78
N ASP A 10 -44.89 21.80 19.64
CA ASP A 10 -45.54 20.56 19.23
C ASP A 10 -45.08 20.11 17.82
N PRO A 11 -45.07 18.80 17.53
CA PRO A 11 -44.65 18.27 16.24
C PRO A 11 -45.67 18.63 15.14
N VAL A 12 -45.16 19.16 14.02
CA VAL A 12 -45.95 19.38 12.80
C VAL A 12 -46.43 18.01 12.26
N PRO A 13 -47.72 17.84 11.93
CA PRO A 13 -48.24 16.56 11.47
C PRO A 13 -47.65 16.17 10.10
N ALA A 14 -47.34 14.88 9.97
CA ALA A 14 -46.86 14.26 8.74
C ALA A 14 -47.89 14.38 7.61
N GLY A 15 -47.47 14.89 6.45
CA GLY A 15 -48.25 14.74 5.22
C GLY A 15 -48.13 15.90 4.22
N GLN A 16 -47.00 15.98 3.52
CA GLN A 16 -46.88 16.31 2.08
C GLN A 16 -45.40 16.23 1.68
N PRO A 17 -45.04 15.54 0.57
CA PRO A 17 -43.63 15.37 0.21
C PRO A 17 -43.01 16.72 -0.21
N GLN A 18 -41.93 17.10 0.48
CA GLN A 18 -41.06 18.27 0.25
C GLN A 18 -40.33 18.29 -1.11
N GLN A 19 -40.90 17.71 -2.17
CA GLN A 19 -40.26 17.67 -3.49
C GLN A 19 -40.23 19.03 -4.22
N THR A 20 -41.01 20.02 -3.78
CA THR A 20 -41.11 21.31 -4.51
C THR A 20 -40.01 22.32 -4.17
N ASP A 21 -39.44 22.27 -2.96
CA ASP A 21 -38.41 23.23 -2.52
C ASP A 21 -36.99 22.81 -2.92
N ASP A 22 -36.69 21.50 -2.95
CA ASP A 22 -35.37 20.99 -3.36
C ASP A 22 -35.08 21.25 -4.86
N LEU A 23 -36.12 21.28 -5.68
CA LEU A 23 -36.00 21.55 -7.12
C LEU A 23 -35.75 23.02 -7.45
N ALA A 24 -36.17 23.95 -6.59
CA ALA A 24 -35.81 25.36 -6.70
C ALA A 24 -34.30 25.56 -6.41
N HIS A 25 -33.76 24.76 -5.48
CA HIS A 25 -32.33 24.73 -5.14
C HIS A 25 -31.46 24.03 -6.21
N LEU A 26 -31.99 23.03 -6.92
CA LEU A 26 -31.31 22.36 -8.03
C LEU A 26 -31.30 23.19 -9.32
N ALA A 27 -32.34 23.99 -9.57
CA ALA A 27 -32.41 24.87 -10.74
C ALA A 27 -31.43 26.06 -10.66
N THR A 28 -30.91 26.40 -9.47
CA THR A 28 -29.89 27.43 -9.25
C THR A 28 -28.46 27.02 -9.62
N GLN A 29 -28.22 25.75 -10.00
CA GLN A 29 -26.89 25.30 -10.43
C GLN A 29 -26.67 25.53 -11.93
N HIS A 30 -26.36 26.77 -12.29
CA HIS A 30 -25.32 26.98 -13.29
C HIS A 30 -23.98 26.70 -12.63
N GLY A 31 -23.06 26.03 -13.33
CA GLY A 31 -21.68 25.74 -12.85
C GLY A 31 -20.80 26.96 -12.54
N ASP A 32 -21.39 28.15 -12.32
CA ASP A 32 -20.75 29.43 -11.99
C ASP A 32 -21.36 30.12 -10.74
N GLY A 33 -22.29 29.50 -10.00
CA GLY A 33 -22.71 29.97 -8.68
C GLY A 33 -23.44 31.34 -8.60
N ARG A 34 -23.98 31.88 -9.70
CA ARG A 34 -24.75 33.14 -9.68
C ARG A 34 -26.26 32.91 -9.59
N LEU A 35 -26.88 33.45 -8.52
CA LEU A 35 -28.34 33.59 -8.37
C LEU A 35 -28.87 34.59 -9.41
N VAL A 36 -29.72 34.15 -10.34
CA VAL A 36 -30.41 35.06 -11.27
C VAL A 36 -31.56 35.73 -10.53
N LYS A 37 -31.45 37.04 -10.31
CA LYS A 37 -32.49 37.86 -9.69
C LYS A 37 -33.66 38.02 -10.67
N MET A 38 -34.89 37.84 -10.20
CA MET A 38 -36.11 38.07 -10.99
C MET A 38 -36.24 39.56 -11.32
N ASP A 39 -36.35 39.92 -12.60
CA ASP A 39 -36.36 41.32 -13.05
C ASP A 39 -37.75 41.97 -12.89
N VAL A 40 -38.83 41.24 -13.21
CA VAL A 40 -40.23 41.71 -13.11
C VAL A 40 -41.16 40.53 -12.82
N ASP A 41 -42.12 40.69 -11.90
CA ASP A 41 -43.12 39.67 -11.53
C ASP A 41 -44.42 39.85 -12.36
N TYR A 42 -44.77 38.82 -13.15
CA TYR A 42 -45.96 38.82 -14.01
C TYR A 42 -47.14 38.01 -13.41
N THR A 43 -47.05 37.53 -12.16
CA THR A 43 -48.01 36.61 -11.55
C THR A 43 -49.46 37.12 -11.64
N LYS A 44 -49.71 38.40 -11.36
CA LYS A 44 -51.06 39.01 -11.44
C LYS A 44 -51.65 38.99 -12.84
N GLN A 45 -50.84 39.24 -13.86
CA GLN A 45 -51.28 39.23 -15.26
C GLN A 45 -51.55 37.80 -15.75
N VAL A 46 -50.80 36.83 -15.26
CA VAL A 46 -51.04 35.40 -15.52
C VAL A 46 -52.33 34.92 -14.88
N ASP A 47 -52.59 35.29 -13.62
CA ASP A 47 -53.82 34.88 -12.92
C ASP A 47 -55.10 35.42 -13.59
N GLU A 48 -55.03 36.57 -14.27
CA GLU A 48 -56.15 37.09 -15.08
C GLU A 48 -56.24 36.49 -16.49
N ALA A 49 -55.10 36.13 -17.10
CA ALA A 49 -55.04 35.66 -18.49
C ALA A 49 -55.39 34.18 -18.65
N LEU A 50 -54.97 33.30 -17.71
CA LEU A 50 -55.22 31.86 -17.79
C LEU A 50 -56.72 31.52 -17.85
N PRO A 51 -57.61 32.11 -17.01
CA PRO A 51 -59.05 31.84 -17.08
C PRO A 51 -59.71 32.37 -18.37
N LYS A 52 -59.21 33.49 -18.92
CA LYS A 52 -59.71 34.04 -20.19
C LYS A 52 -59.37 33.11 -21.36
N ALA A 53 -58.16 32.55 -21.38
CA ALA A 53 -57.74 31.56 -22.37
C ALA A 53 -58.54 30.25 -22.25
N SER A 54 -58.82 29.77 -21.04
CA SER A 54 -59.67 28.59 -20.82
C SER A 54 -61.12 28.79 -21.30
N LYS A 55 -61.72 29.98 -21.11
CA LYS A 55 -63.06 30.30 -21.65
C LYS A 55 -63.12 30.32 -23.18
N LEU A 56 -62.04 30.73 -23.85
CA LEU A 56 -61.95 30.69 -25.30
C LEU A 56 -61.88 29.24 -25.84
N LEU A 57 -61.40 28.31 -25.03
CA LEU A 57 -61.36 26.87 -25.35
C LEU A 57 -62.76 26.23 -25.34
N GLU A 58 -63.65 26.68 -24.45
CA GLU A 58 -65.07 26.27 -24.44
C GLU A 58 -65.80 26.66 -25.74
N GLY A 59 -65.31 27.70 -26.43
CA GLY A 59 -65.78 28.12 -27.76
C GLY A 59 -65.26 27.28 -28.94
N GLY A 60 -64.48 26.23 -28.69
CA GLY A 60 -64.02 25.25 -29.70
C GLY A 60 -62.81 25.68 -30.53
N ASN A 61 -62.19 26.83 -30.26
CA ASN A 61 -61.07 27.35 -31.06
C ASN A 61 -59.74 27.34 -30.27
N VAL A 62 -59.02 26.22 -30.36
CA VAL A 62 -57.76 25.97 -29.65
C VAL A 62 -56.64 26.91 -30.09
N THR A 63 -56.56 27.25 -31.38
CA THR A 63 -55.49 28.10 -31.93
C THR A 63 -55.61 29.54 -31.44
N ALA A 64 -56.83 30.09 -31.43
CA ALA A 64 -57.10 31.42 -30.90
C ALA A 64 -56.74 31.53 -29.40
N ALA A 65 -56.98 30.45 -28.63
CA ALA A 65 -56.66 30.42 -27.21
C ALA A 65 -55.14 30.39 -26.96
N LEU A 66 -54.36 29.65 -27.76
CA LEU A 66 -52.89 29.64 -27.70
C LEU A 66 -52.28 30.99 -28.13
N GLU A 67 -52.84 31.62 -29.16
CA GLU A 67 -52.40 32.95 -29.62
C GLU A 67 -52.61 34.04 -28.56
N SER A 68 -53.65 33.93 -27.73
CA SER A 68 -53.91 34.86 -26.63
C SER A 68 -52.83 34.81 -25.53
N LEU A 69 -52.20 33.65 -25.31
CA LEU A 69 -51.17 33.44 -24.28
C LEU A 69 -49.73 33.69 -24.79
N ALA A 70 -49.52 33.69 -26.11
CA ALA A 70 -48.19 33.84 -26.72
C ALA A 70 -47.48 35.19 -26.39
N PRO A 71 -48.16 36.35 -26.30
CA PRO A 71 -47.54 37.60 -25.89
C PRO A 71 -47.04 37.57 -24.44
N LEU A 72 -47.84 36.99 -23.53
CA LEU A 72 -47.53 36.90 -22.11
C LEU A 72 -46.42 35.88 -21.83
N GLU A 73 -46.39 34.77 -22.58
CA GLU A 73 -45.28 33.81 -22.59
C GLU A 73 -43.96 34.50 -23.02
N LYS A 74 -44.01 35.36 -24.04
CA LYS A 74 -42.84 36.12 -24.50
C LYS A 74 -42.37 37.14 -23.45
N GLN A 75 -43.29 37.85 -22.78
CA GLN A 75 -42.96 38.85 -21.75
C GLN A 75 -42.35 38.19 -20.50
N SER A 76 -43.00 37.15 -19.96
CA SER A 76 -42.50 36.39 -18.81
C SER A 76 -41.15 35.71 -19.08
N ARG A 77 -40.91 35.23 -20.32
CA ARG A 77 -39.62 34.67 -20.73
C ARG A 77 -38.50 35.72 -20.74
N LEU A 78 -38.77 36.90 -21.31
CA LEU A 78 -37.78 37.97 -21.43
C LEU A 78 -37.50 38.68 -20.09
N GLY A 79 -38.44 38.68 -19.16
CA GLY A 79 -38.30 39.24 -17.80
C GLY A 79 -37.75 38.26 -16.75
N SER A 80 -37.25 37.09 -17.15
CA SER A 80 -36.69 36.07 -16.25
C SER A 80 -37.64 35.56 -15.14
N ASP A 81 -38.97 35.66 -15.32
CA ASP A 81 -39.97 35.19 -14.35
C ASP A 81 -40.20 33.67 -14.50
N MET A 82 -39.50 32.91 -13.67
CA MET A 82 -39.50 31.45 -13.69
C MET A 82 -40.86 30.84 -13.33
N LYS A 83 -41.60 31.44 -12.39
CA LYS A 83 -42.84 30.86 -11.85
C LYS A 83 -44.00 31.06 -12.81
N SER A 84 -44.16 32.28 -13.32
CA SER A 84 -45.22 32.63 -14.27
C SER A 84 -45.04 31.94 -15.61
N ASN A 85 -43.81 31.90 -16.14
CA ASN A 85 -43.53 31.24 -17.42
C ASN A 85 -43.85 29.73 -17.37
N ALA A 86 -43.45 29.04 -16.29
CA ALA A 86 -43.75 27.62 -16.11
C ALA A 86 -45.26 27.34 -16.05
N ARG A 87 -46.04 28.17 -15.37
CA ARG A 87 -47.50 28.05 -15.30
C ARG A 87 -48.15 28.25 -16.67
N ILE A 88 -47.69 29.22 -17.45
CA ILE A 88 -48.21 29.46 -18.81
C ILE A 88 -47.94 28.26 -19.73
N LEU A 89 -46.70 27.75 -19.76
CA LEU A 89 -46.34 26.60 -20.60
C LEU A 89 -47.12 25.33 -20.22
N GLU A 90 -47.25 25.06 -18.92
CA GLU A 90 -48.04 23.93 -18.42
C GLU A 90 -49.50 24.03 -18.83
N HIS A 91 -50.09 25.23 -18.74
CA HIS A 91 -51.49 25.46 -19.11
C HIS A 91 -51.72 25.36 -20.62
N MET A 92 -50.80 25.86 -21.45
CA MET A 92 -50.86 25.71 -22.92
C MET A 92 -50.89 24.24 -23.35
N VAL A 93 -50.09 23.38 -22.70
CA VAL A 93 -50.08 21.93 -22.96
C VAL A 93 -51.36 21.27 -22.47
N LYS A 94 -51.83 21.61 -21.26
CA LYS A 94 -53.10 21.09 -20.69
C LYS A 94 -54.30 21.41 -21.58
N MET A 95 -54.38 22.64 -22.10
CA MET A 95 -55.44 23.07 -23.02
C MET A 95 -55.47 22.24 -24.31
N CYS A 96 -54.30 21.97 -24.91
CA CYS A 96 -54.20 21.12 -26.09
C CYS A 96 -54.63 19.67 -25.80
N PHE A 97 -54.34 19.16 -24.60
CA PHE A 97 -54.75 17.84 -24.15
C PHE A 97 -56.27 17.74 -23.91
N GLU A 98 -56.86 18.73 -23.23
CA GLU A 98 -58.30 18.81 -22.95
C GLU A 98 -59.15 18.93 -24.23
N ALA A 99 -58.64 19.65 -25.23
CA ALA A 99 -59.28 19.78 -26.53
C ALA A 99 -59.17 18.52 -27.43
N LYS A 100 -58.50 17.45 -26.96
CA LYS A 100 -58.26 16.19 -27.69
C LYS A 100 -57.62 16.36 -29.08
N ASN A 101 -56.86 17.44 -29.29
CA ASN A 101 -56.18 17.71 -30.55
C ASN A 101 -54.68 17.42 -30.44
N TRP A 102 -54.32 16.16 -30.72
CA TRP A 102 -52.97 15.62 -30.48
C TRP A 102 -51.91 16.14 -31.45
N GLN A 103 -52.30 16.54 -32.66
CA GLN A 103 -51.37 17.09 -33.63
C GLN A 103 -50.91 18.50 -33.20
N VAL A 104 -51.87 19.34 -32.81
CA VAL A 104 -51.60 20.67 -32.26
C VAL A 104 -50.80 20.59 -30.95
N LEU A 105 -51.05 19.58 -30.12
CA LEU A 105 -50.25 19.31 -28.92
C LEU A 105 -48.76 19.07 -29.25
N ASN A 106 -48.46 18.16 -30.17
CA ASN A 106 -47.08 17.85 -30.56
C ASN A 106 -46.36 19.05 -31.20
N ASP A 107 -47.03 19.77 -32.09
CA ASP A 107 -46.49 20.96 -32.74
C ASP A 107 -46.20 22.06 -31.71
N THR A 108 -47.11 22.26 -30.75
CA THR A 108 -46.94 23.24 -29.68
C THR A 108 -45.74 22.92 -28.80
N ILE A 109 -45.57 21.66 -28.39
CA ILE A 109 -44.40 21.22 -27.58
C ILE A 109 -43.09 21.46 -28.35
N LEU A 110 -43.05 21.12 -29.65
CA LEU A 110 -41.87 21.35 -30.49
C LEU A 110 -41.54 22.84 -30.63
N VAL A 111 -42.54 23.68 -30.90
CA VAL A 111 -42.36 25.13 -31.03
C VAL A 111 -41.90 25.75 -29.72
N LEU A 112 -42.55 25.43 -28.60
CA LEU A 112 -42.19 25.95 -27.28
C LEU A 112 -40.78 25.54 -26.88
N SER A 113 -40.35 24.31 -27.22
CA SER A 113 -39.03 23.81 -26.85
C SER A 113 -37.85 24.39 -27.65
N LYS A 114 -38.11 25.03 -28.81
CA LYS A 114 -37.10 25.61 -29.72
C LYS A 114 -36.86 27.11 -29.53
N LYS A 115 -37.65 27.81 -28.69
CA LYS A 115 -37.51 29.26 -28.50
C LYS A 115 -36.20 29.61 -27.76
N ARG A 116 -35.56 30.73 -28.13
CA ARG A 116 -34.32 31.22 -27.47
C ARG A 116 -34.63 31.82 -26.10
N SER A 117 -33.67 31.72 -25.17
CA SER A 117 -33.75 32.30 -23.80
C SER A 117 -34.82 31.70 -22.89
N LEU A 118 -35.11 30.41 -23.05
CA LEU A 118 -36.08 29.71 -22.19
C LEU A 118 -35.50 29.35 -20.82
N ILE A 119 -36.35 29.45 -19.80
CA ILE A 119 -36.01 29.11 -18.42
C ILE A 119 -36.06 27.59 -18.26
N LYS A 120 -34.93 26.96 -17.89
CA LYS A 120 -34.78 25.49 -17.79
C LYS A 120 -35.87 24.84 -16.93
N PHE A 121 -36.20 25.45 -15.81
CA PHE A 121 -37.24 25.00 -14.87
C PHE A 121 -38.63 24.91 -15.53
N ALA A 122 -38.98 25.89 -16.36
CA ALA A 122 -40.28 25.95 -17.03
C ALA A 122 -40.45 24.82 -18.06
N ILE A 123 -39.38 24.49 -18.79
CA ILE A 123 -39.34 23.33 -19.70
C ILE A 123 -39.45 22.02 -18.92
N ALA A 124 -38.71 21.86 -17.81
CA ALA A 124 -38.76 20.64 -17.00
C ALA A 124 -40.17 20.37 -16.47
N LYS A 125 -40.86 21.41 -15.98
CA LYS A 125 -42.24 21.29 -15.49
C LYS A 125 -43.22 20.92 -16.61
N MET A 126 -43.08 21.54 -17.78
CA MET A 126 -43.87 21.22 -18.97
C MET A 126 -43.67 19.76 -19.40
N VAL A 127 -42.42 19.29 -19.48
CA VAL A 127 -42.10 17.90 -19.88
C VAL A 127 -42.69 16.89 -18.90
N ARG A 128 -42.57 17.12 -17.58
CA ARG A 128 -43.18 16.23 -16.58
C ARG A 128 -44.70 16.15 -16.69
N ALA A 129 -45.37 17.29 -16.88
CA ALA A 129 -46.81 17.32 -17.12
C ALA A 129 -47.19 16.52 -18.37
N CYS A 130 -46.41 16.62 -19.46
CA CYS A 130 -46.62 15.78 -20.64
C CYS A 130 -46.41 14.28 -20.34
N VAL A 131 -45.38 13.91 -19.57
CA VAL A 131 -45.10 12.49 -19.21
C VAL A 131 -46.24 11.88 -18.41
N GLU A 132 -46.86 12.63 -17.49
CA GLU A 132 -48.06 12.18 -16.76
C GLU A 132 -49.29 12.04 -17.67
N MET A 133 -49.40 12.87 -18.70
CA MET A 133 -50.50 12.81 -19.68
C MET A 133 -50.40 11.62 -20.63
N VAL A 134 -49.19 11.11 -20.91
CA VAL A 134 -48.97 9.92 -21.75
C VAL A 134 -49.78 8.72 -21.26
N ASP A 135 -49.90 8.55 -19.94
CA ASP A 135 -50.63 7.43 -19.33
C ASP A 135 -52.16 7.56 -19.44
N LYS A 136 -52.66 8.77 -19.71
CA LYS A 136 -54.10 9.08 -19.83
C LYS A 136 -54.59 9.07 -21.29
N MET A 137 -53.71 8.82 -22.27
CA MET A 137 -54.08 8.77 -23.68
C MET A 137 -54.77 7.45 -24.07
N PRO A 138 -55.89 7.49 -24.81
CA PRO A 138 -56.70 6.31 -25.12
C PRO A 138 -56.10 5.41 -26.22
N THR A 139 -55.40 5.98 -27.20
CA THR A 139 -54.91 5.26 -28.39
C THR A 139 -53.40 5.01 -28.31
N GLU A 140 -52.95 3.77 -28.55
CA GLU A 140 -51.51 3.42 -28.51
C GLU A 140 -50.68 4.16 -29.58
N GLU A 141 -51.22 4.40 -30.77
CA GLU A 141 -50.52 5.12 -31.84
C GLU A 141 -50.23 6.58 -31.48
N GLU A 142 -51.21 7.25 -30.85
CA GLU A 142 -51.10 8.65 -30.43
C GLU A 142 -50.13 8.77 -29.24
N ARG A 143 -50.17 7.80 -28.32
CA ARG A 143 -49.21 7.68 -27.21
C ARG A 143 -47.78 7.57 -27.71
N ASN A 144 -47.53 6.75 -28.73
CA ASN A 144 -46.19 6.57 -29.30
C ASN A 144 -45.66 7.83 -29.99
N LYS A 145 -46.51 8.52 -30.78
CA LYS A 145 -46.13 9.80 -31.41
C LYS A 145 -45.76 10.87 -30.37
N LEU A 146 -46.47 10.92 -29.25
CA LEU A 146 -46.14 11.82 -28.15
C LEU A 146 -44.81 11.43 -27.46
N ILE A 147 -44.58 10.14 -27.20
CA ILE A 147 -43.32 9.65 -26.62
C ILE A 147 -42.12 10.00 -27.51
N GLU A 148 -42.23 9.79 -28.83
CA GLU A 148 -41.16 10.16 -29.78
C GLU A 148 -40.91 11.67 -29.80
N THR A 149 -41.98 12.47 -29.79
CA THR A 149 -41.90 13.94 -29.75
C THR A 149 -41.22 14.40 -28.47
N LEU A 150 -41.58 13.85 -27.31
CA LEU A 150 -40.96 14.17 -26.02
C LEU A 150 -39.49 13.71 -25.96
N ARG A 151 -39.16 12.55 -26.54
CA ARG A 151 -37.77 12.07 -26.63
C ARG A 151 -36.91 12.99 -27.49
N ALA A 152 -37.44 13.50 -28.61
CA ALA A 152 -36.76 14.47 -29.45
C ALA A 152 -36.55 15.82 -28.73
N VAL A 153 -37.54 16.26 -27.95
CA VAL A 153 -37.52 17.53 -27.20
C VAL A 153 -36.56 17.49 -26.02
N THR A 154 -36.38 16.32 -25.40
CA THR A 154 -35.48 16.08 -24.25
C THR A 154 -34.05 15.73 -24.67
N ALA A 155 -33.80 15.46 -25.95
CA ALA A 155 -32.46 15.16 -26.46
C ALA A 155 -31.48 16.32 -26.23
N GLY A 156 -30.34 16.03 -25.60
CA GLY A 156 -29.26 17.00 -25.32
C GLY A 156 -29.53 17.99 -24.19
N LYS A 157 -30.58 17.77 -23.37
CA LYS A 157 -30.93 18.65 -22.24
C LYS A 157 -30.75 17.93 -20.90
N ILE A 158 -29.63 18.22 -20.22
CA ILE A 158 -29.18 17.57 -18.97
C ILE A 158 -30.27 17.53 -17.87
N TYR A 159 -31.07 18.59 -17.75
CA TYR A 159 -32.06 18.75 -16.67
C TYR A 159 -33.37 17.96 -16.87
N VAL A 160 -33.54 17.22 -17.97
CA VAL A 160 -34.71 16.34 -18.27
C VAL A 160 -34.28 14.92 -18.70
N GLU A 161 -33.04 14.53 -18.41
CA GLU A 161 -32.51 13.22 -18.83
C GLU A 161 -33.16 12.03 -18.12
N VAL A 162 -33.61 12.20 -16.87
CA VAL A 162 -34.36 11.17 -16.13
C VAL A 162 -35.69 10.85 -16.80
N ASP A 163 -36.44 11.89 -17.19
CA ASP A 163 -37.72 11.73 -17.88
C ASP A 163 -37.52 11.07 -19.26
N ARG A 164 -36.42 11.40 -19.95
CA ARG A 164 -36.02 10.72 -21.20
C ARG A 164 -35.73 9.23 -21.00
N ALA A 165 -35.05 8.86 -19.91
CA ALA A 165 -34.75 7.46 -19.61
C ALA A 165 -36.04 6.64 -19.39
N ARG A 166 -36.99 7.19 -18.61
CA ARG A 166 -38.30 6.56 -18.36
C ARG A 166 -39.12 6.36 -19.63
N LEU A 167 -39.19 7.39 -20.48
CA LEU A 167 -39.84 7.32 -21.79
C LEU A 167 -39.20 6.27 -22.71
N THR A 168 -37.86 6.17 -22.68
CA THR A 168 -37.12 5.20 -23.50
C THR A 168 -37.37 3.77 -23.02
N GLN A 169 -37.39 3.52 -21.70
CA GLN A 169 -37.71 2.21 -21.15
C GLN A 169 -39.12 1.72 -21.56
N ARG A 170 -40.11 2.62 -21.59
CA ARG A 170 -41.47 2.31 -22.05
C ARG A 170 -41.48 1.86 -23.53
N LEU A 171 -40.73 2.54 -24.38
CA LEU A 171 -40.62 2.18 -25.80
C LEU A 171 -39.87 0.86 -26.02
N VAL A 172 -38.84 0.60 -25.24
CA VAL A 172 -38.06 -0.66 -25.29
C VAL A 172 -38.93 -1.86 -24.94
N LYS A 173 -39.75 -1.78 -23.88
CA LYS A 173 -40.72 -2.84 -23.52
C LYS A 173 -41.69 -3.15 -24.66
N LYS A 174 -42.10 -2.13 -25.43
CA LYS A 174 -42.94 -2.32 -26.62
C LYS A 174 -42.19 -3.06 -27.72
N LEU A 175 -40.98 -2.62 -28.09
CA LEU A 175 -40.19 -3.28 -29.13
C LEU A 175 -39.89 -4.74 -28.78
N GLU A 176 -39.74 -5.07 -27.49
CA GLU A 176 -39.63 -6.44 -27.04
C GLU A 176 -40.92 -7.25 -27.27
N SER A 177 -42.09 -6.67 -26.96
CA SER A 177 -43.38 -7.31 -27.27
C SER A 177 -43.61 -7.50 -28.78
N GLU A 178 -43.00 -6.66 -29.62
CA GLU A 178 -42.99 -6.78 -31.08
C GLU A 178 -41.90 -7.75 -31.61
N GLY A 179 -41.07 -8.33 -30.74
CA GLY A 179 -39.98 -9.23 -31.12
C GLY A 179 -38.73 -8.56 -31.71
N LYS A 180 -38.64 -7.22 -31.70
CA LYS A 180 -37.52 -6.43 -32.25
C LYS A 180 -36.41 -6.23 -31.21
N LEU A 181 -35.79 -7.33 -30.78
CA LEU A 181 -34.81 -7.34 -29.68
C LEU A 181 -33.55 -6.53 -29.98
N ASN A 182 -33.10 -6.47 -31.24
CA ASN A 182 -31.92 -5.70 -31.62
C ASN A 182 -32.13 -4.18 -31.50
N GLU A 183 -33.26 -3.68 -31.99
CA GLU A 183 -33.63 -2.25 -31.89
C GLU A 183 -33.84 -1.84 -30.43
N ALA A 184 -34.49 -2.70 -29.65
CA ALA A 184 -34.67 -2.52 -28.21
C ALA A 184 -33.33 -2.39 -27.46
N CYS A 185 -32.38 -3.27 -27.76
CA CYS A 185 -31.04 -3.28 -27.19
C CYS A 185 -30.24 -2.03 -27.57
N GLU A 186 -30.24 -1.63 -28.85
CA GLU A 186 -29.52 -0.44 -29.31
C GLU A 186 -30.06 0.83 -28.66
N MET A 187 -31.37 1.01 -28.61
CA MET A 187 -31.97 2.20 -27.98
C MET A 187 -31.72 2.27 -26.47
N LEU A 188 -31.78 1.15 -25.75
CA LEU A 188 -31.57 1.17 -24.29
C LEU A 188 -30.09 1.43 -23.95
N LEU A 189 -29.16 0.96 -24.79
CA LEU A 189 -27.70 1.11 -24.64
C LEU A 189 -27.18 2.51 -25.00
N GLU A 190 -27.91 3.29 -25.81
CA GLU A 190 -27.54 4.68 -26.09
C GLU A 190 -27.56 5.58 -24.84
N LEU A 191 -28.31 5.20 -23.80
CA LEU A 191 -28.44 5.96 -22.57
C LEU A 191 -27.34 5.60 -21.56
N GLN A 192 -26.53 6.59 -21.19
CA GLN A 192 -25.47 6.49 -20.18
C GLN A 192 -25.98 6.88 -18.79
N VAL A 193 -26.81 6.03 -18.20
CA VAL A 193 -27.57 6.31 -16.96
C VAL A 193 -26.68 6.53 -15.75
N GLU A 194 -25.42 6.06 -15.79
CA GLU A 194 -24.39 6.36 -14.78
C GLU A 194 -24.11 7.86 -14.61
N THR A 195 -24.33 8.67 -15.64
CA THR A 195 -24.06 10.12 -15.61
C THR A 195 -25.20 10.93 -14.98
N TYR A 196 -26.35 10.30 -14.68
CA TYR A 196 -27.55 11.01 -14.23
C TYR A 196 -27.54 11.22 -12.71
N GLY A 197 -26.95 12.33 -12.25
CA GLY A 197 -26.83 12.64 -10.81
C GLY A 197 -28.16 12.67 -10.03
N SER A 198 -29.27 13.04 -10.68
CA SER A 198 -30.60 13.22 -10.05
C SER A 198 -31.47 11.96 -9.99
N MET A 199 -31.05 10.83 -10.56
CA MET A 199 -31.85 9.59 -10.58
C MET A 199 -31.55 8.74 -9.33
N GLN A 200 -32.58 8.15 -8.73
CA GLN A 200 -32.45 7.31 -7.55
C GLN A 200 -31.60 6.07 -7.85
N MET A 201 -30.77 5.65 -6.90
CA MET A 201 -29.80 4.57 -7.10
C MET A 201 -30.46 3.21 -7.41
N GLN A 202 -31.63 2.91 -6.83
CA GLN A 202 -32.41 1.71 -7.14
C GLN A 202 -32.86 1.71 -8.61
N GLU A 203 -33.46 2.80 -9.08
CA GLU A 203 -33.93 2.97 -10.46
C GLU A 203 -32.76 2.86 -11.46
N LYS A 204 -31.58 3.39 -11.10
CA LYS A 204 -30.36 3.23 -11.91
C LYS A 204 -29.92 1.77 -12.04
N ILE A 205 -29.90 1.03 -10.93
CA ILE A 205 -29.47 -0.38 -10.93
C ILE A 205 -30.46 -1.23 -11.72
N GLU A 206 -31.76 -1.01 -11.56
CA GLU A 206 -32.79 -1.69 -12.36
C GLU A 206 -32.56 -1.47 -13.86
N TYR A 207 -32.24 -0.24 -14.26
CA TYR A 207 -31.95 0.09 -15.65
C TYR A 207 -30.69 -0.63 -16.17
N LEU A 208 -29.61 -0.64 -15.39
CA LEU A 208 -28.37 -1.35 -15.76
C LEU A 208 -28.58 -2.87 -15.85
N LEU A 209 -29.38 -3.44 -14.95
CA LEU A 209 -29.76 -4.87 -15.02
C LEU A 209 -30.56 -5.18 -16.27
N GLU A 210 -31.45 -4.29 -16.69
CA GLU A 210 -32.21 -4.47 -17.93
C GLU A 210 -31.31 -4.39 -19.17
N GLN A 211 -30.33 -3.48 -19.18
CA GLN A 211 -29.30 -3.44 -20.21
C GLN A 211 -28.46 -4.72 -20.24
N MET A 212 -28.13 -5.29 -19.07
CA MET A 212 -27.43 -6.58 -18.97
C MET A 212 -28.30 -7.71 -19.53
N ARG A 213 -29.59 -7.79 -19.16
CA ARG A 213 -30.53 -8.80 -19.65
C ARG A 213 -30.63 -8.80 -21.17
N LEU A 214 -30.81 -7.63 -21.78
CA LEU A 214 -30.88 -7.47 -23.23
C LEU A 214 -29.55 -7.81 -23.92
N SER A 215 -28.42 -7.41 -23.34
CA SER A 215 -27.09 -7.74 -23.88
C SER A 215 -26.83 -9.25 -23.86
N VAL A 216 -27.20 -9.94 -22.76
CA VAL A 216 -27.12 -11.40 -22.64
C VAL A 216 -28.07 -12.09 -23.63
N ALA A 217 -29.30 -11.59 -23.78
CA ALA A 217 -30.26 -12.13 -24.75
C ALA A 217 -29.75 -11.99 -26.20
N ARG A 218 -29.02 -10.91 -26.51
CA ARG A 218 -28.34 -10.69 -27.80
C ARG A 218 -27.04 -11.48 -27.96
N LYS A 219 -26.62 -12.26 -26.95
CA LYS A 219 -25.33 -12.97 -26.88
C LYS A 219 -24.10 -12.03 -26.94
N ASP A 220 -24.25 -10.77 -26.52
CA ASP A 220 -23.18 -9.78 -26.44
C ASP A 220 -22.60 -9.74 -25.02
N PHE A 221 -21.88 -10.80 -24.65
CA PHE A 221 -21.37 -11.00 -23.29
C PHE A 221 -20.29 -9.99 -22.90
N ILE A 222 -19.49 -9.49 -23.85
CA ILE A 222 -18.45 -8.50 -23.60
C ILE A 222 -19.08 -7.19 -23.11
N ARG A 223 -20.14 -6.72 -23.77
CA ARG A 223 -20.86 -5.52 -23.31
C ARG A 223 -21.57 -5.75 -21.98
N ALA A 224 -22.18 -6.92 -21.78
CA ALA A 224 -22.81 -7.25 -20.51
C ALA A 224 -21.80 -7.22 -19.34
N SER A 225 -20.57 -7.72 -19.56
CA SER A 225 -19.45 -7.66 -18.60
C SER A 225 -19.01 -6.21 -18.29
N ILE A 226 -18.99 -5.33 -19.30
CA ILE A 226 -18.70 -3.90 -19.11
C ILE A 226 -19.80 -3.21 -18.27
N ILE A 227 -21.07 -3.52 -18.54
CA ILE A 227 -22.20 -2.95 -17.79
C ILE A 227 -22.21 -3.45 -16.34
N ALA A 228 -21.91 -4.72 -16.10
CA ALA A 228 -21.82 -5.28 -14.76
C ALA A 228 -20.82 -4.52 -13.86
N LYS A 229 -19.66 -4.11 -14.42
CA LYS A 229 -18.65 -3.32 -13.69
C LYS A 229 -19.14 -1.93 -13.25
N LYS A 230 -20.24 -1.43 -13.82
CA LYS A 230 -20.86 -0.16 -13.42
C LYS A 230 -21.73 -0.29 -12.16
N ILE A 231 -22.11 -1.51 -11.77
CA ILE A 231 -22.92 -1.77 -10.58
C ILE A 231 -21.98 -2.04 -9.39
N SER A 232 -22.08 -1.24 -8.33
CA SER A 232 -21.32 -1.46 -7.09
C SER A 232 -21.95 -2.56 -6.25
N THR A 233 -21.18 -3.59 -5.89
CA THR A 233 -21.64 -4.69 -5.02
C THR A 233 -21.96 -4.22 -3.59
N ARG A 234 -21.33 -3.14 -3.12
CA ARG A 234 -21.59 -2.52 -1.80
C ARG A 234 -23.04 -2.10 -1.62
N PHE A 235 -23.74 -1.77 -2.71
CA PHE A 235 -25.15 -1.41 -2.67
C PHE A 235 -26.02 -2.54 -2.11
N PHE A 236 -25.66 -3.80 -2.39
CA PHE A 236 -26.42 -4.98 -1.97
C PHE A 236 -26.08 -5.48 -0.56
N ASP A 237 -25.04 -4.92 0.09
CA ASP A 237 -24.52 -5.40 1.37
C ASP A 237 -24.70 -4.41 2.54
N ALA A 238 -25.24 -3.21 2.27
CA ALA A 238 -25.53 -2.19 3.28
C ALA A 238 -26.54 -2.69 4.34
N GLU A 239 -26.23 -2.50 5.63
CA GLU A 239 -26.98 -3.09 6.75
C GLU A 239 -28.44 -2.64 6.82
N ASP A 240 -28.73 -1.37 6.52
CA ASP A 240 -30.08 -0.79 6.51
C ASP A 240 -31.01 -1.41 5.45
N LYS A 241 -30.45 -2.10 4.46
CA LYS A 241 -31.15 -2.57 3.24
C LYS A 241 -31.23 -4.09 3.12
N LYS A 242 -30.64 -4.85 4.06
CA LYS A 242 -30.63 -6.32 4.03
C LYS A 242 -32.04 -6.94 4.12
N ASN A 243 -33.00 -6.25 4.71
CA ASN A 243 -34.38 -6.74 4.91
C ASN A 243 -35.37 -6.30 3.81
N ASP A 244 -34.94 -5.50 2.84
CA ASP A 244 -35.81 -5.03 1.75
C ASP A 244 -35.96 -6.11 0.66
N SER A 245 -37.19 -6.61 0.46
CA SER A 245 -37.47 -7.68 -0.51
C SER A 245 -37.14 -7.26 -1.94
N GLU A 246 -37.29 -5.99 -2.30
CA GLU A 246 -37.05 -5.53 -3.68
C GLU A 246 -35.55 -5.52 -4.00
N ILE A 247 -34.71 -5.11 -3.05
CA ILE A 247 -33.25 -5.10 -3.19
C ILE A 247 -32.69 -6.53 -3.24
N GLN A 248 -33.27 -7.45 -2.46
CA GLN A 248 -32.90 -8.86 -2.53
C GLN A 248 -33.21 -9.44 -3.92
N ASP A 249 -34.35 -9.10 -4.53
CA ASP A 249 -34.69 -9.54 -5.89
C ASP A 249 -33.74 -8.95 -6.95
N LEU A 250 -33.32 -7.70 -6.78
CA LEU A 250 -32.28 -7.09 -7.65
C LEU A 250 -30.92 -7.79 -7.49
N LYS A 251 -30.52 -8.16 -6.26
CA LYS A 251 -29.29 -8.91 -5.98
C LYS A 251 -29.30 -10.27 -6.68
N LEU A 252 -30.43 -10.99 -6.62
CA LEU A 252 -30.58 -12.29 -7.28
C LEU A 252 -30.53 -12.17 -8.81
N LYS A 253 -31.20 -11.18 -9.40
CA LYS A 253 -31.13 -10.91 -10.86
C LYS A 253 -29.71 -10.56 -11.31
N TYR A 254 -29.00 -9.74 -10.53
CA TYR A 254 -27.62 -9.39 -10.82
C TYR A 254 -26.71 -10.62 -10.89
N TYR A 255 -26.72 -11.46 -9.84
CA TYR A 255 -25.87 -12.64 -9.80
C TYR A 255 -26.28 -13.71 -10.83
N ASP A 256 -27.57 -13.86 -11.15
CA ASP A 256 -28.02 -14.74 -12.24
C ASP A 256 -27.42 -14.32 -13.61
N HIS A 257 -27.40 -13.02 -13.91
CA HIS A 257 -26.73 -12.52 -15.11
C HIS A 257 -25.22 -12.70 -15.05
N MET A 258 -24.59 -12.49 -13.89
CA MET A 258 -23.16 -12.71 -13.72
C MET A 258 -22.74 -14.17 -13.88
N VAL A 259 -23.57 -15.11 -13.42
CA VAL A 259 -23.36 -16.54 -13.65
C VAL A 259 -23.40 -16.86 -15.15
N LYS A 260 -24.37 -16.32 -15.90
CA LYS A 260 -24.47 -16.52 -17.36
C LYS A 260 -23.24 -15.98 -18.11
N ILE A 261 -22.73 -14.81 -17.68
CA ILE A 261 -21.50 -14.22 -18.24
C ILE A 261 -20.29 -15.10 -17.90
N GLY A 262 -20.11 -15.45 -16.62
CA GLY A 262 -18.96 -16.22 -16.15
C GLY A 262 -18.89 -17.64 -16.74
N VAL A 263 -20.04 -18.28 -16.99
CA VAL A 263 -20.09 -19.58 -17.66
C VAL A 263 -19.64 -19.48 -19.13
N HIS A 264 -19.94 -18.37 -19.81
CA HIS A 264 -19.49 -18.13 -21.19
C HIS A 264 -18.00 -17.77 -21.25
N GLU A 265 -17.49 -17.00 -20.28
CA GLU A 265 -16.08 -16.62 -20.18
C GLU A 265 -15.16 -17.73 -19.62
N GLU A 266 -15.72 -18.90 -19.26
CA GLU A 266 -15.02 -20.02 -18.61
C GLU A 266 -14.36 -19.65 -17.26
N ALA A 267 -14.83 -18.57 -16.63
CA ALA A 267 -14.37 -18.08 -15.33
C ALA A 267 -15.07 -18.82 -14.16
N PHE A 268 -14.84 -20.14 -14.07
CA PHE A 268 -15.58 -21.02 -13.14
C PHE A 268 -15.41 -20.66 -11.66
N LEU A 269 -14.28 -20.07 -11.28
CA LEU A 269 -14.02 -19.67 -9.89
C LEU A 269 -14.93 -18.51 -9.46
N ASP A 270 -15.10 -17.53 -10.35
CA ASP A 270 -16.01 -16.41 -10.12
C ASP A 270 -17.47 -16.85 -10.13
N VAL A 271 -17.82 -17.81 -11.01
CA VAL A 271 -19.16 -18.43 -11.01
C VAL A 271 -19.47 -19.07 -9.65
N CYS A 272 -18.52 -19.76 -9.02
CA CYS A 272 -18.72 -20.24 -7.66
C CYS A 272 -18.98 -19.09 -6.67
N ARG A 273 -18.20 -18.00 -6.74
CA ARG A 273 -18.39 -16.84 -5.84
C ARG A 273 -19.79 -16.25 -6.00
N TYR A 274 -20.31 -16.18 -7.23
CA TYR A 274 -21.67 -15.72 -7.50
C TYR A 274 -22.73 -16.64 -6.91
N TYR A 275 -22.62 -17.96 -7.08
CA TYR A 275 -23.55 -18.92 -6.46
C TYR A 275 -23.50 -18.86 -4.92
N ARG A 276 -22.33 -18.61 -4.34
CA ARG A 276 -22.18 -18.40 -2.91
C ARG A 276 -22.85 -17.10 -2.45
N ALA A 277 -22.68 -16.00 -3.16
CA ALA A 277 -23.35 -14.74 -2.86
C ALA A 277 -24.88 -14.85 -2.96
N MET A 278 -25.39 -15.65 -3.91
CA MET A 278 -26.81 -16.01 -3.99
C MET A 278 -27.25 -16.83 -2.77
N PHE A 279 -26.49 -17.86 -2.39
CA PHE A 279 -26.74 -18.66 -1.19
C PHE A 279 -26.70 -17.82 0.10
N GLU A 280 -25.87 -16.78 0.17
CA GLU A 280 -25.78 -15.91 1.35
C GLU A 280 -27.02 -15.01 1.55
N THR A 281 -27.84 -14.85 0.50
CA THR A 281 -29.05 -13.99 0.49
C THR A 281 -30.17 -14.58 1.37
N PRO A 282 -30.77 -13.79 2.30
CA PRO A 282 -31.79 -14.28 3.25
C PRO A 282 -32.96 -15.04 2.61
N LYS A 283 -33.56 -14.51 1.54
CA LYS A 283 -34.65 -15.14 0.79
C LYS A 283 -34.32 -16.52 0.21
N ILE A 284 -33.05 -16.80 -0.09
CA ILE A 284 -32.60 -18.13 -0.54
C ILE A 284 -32.26 -19.02 0.66
N LYS A 285 -31.74 -18.48 1.76
CA LYS A 285 -31.46 -19.26 2.97
C LYS A 285 -32.71 -19.84 3.64
N GLU A 286 -33.85 -19.17 3.49
CA GLU A 286 -35.16 -19.61 3.98
C GLU A 286 -35.79 -20.72 3.08
N ASP A 287 -35.45 -20.75 1.79
CA ASP A 287 -35.93 -21.77 0.83
C ASP A 287 -34.93 -22.94 0.76
N GLU A 288 -35.23 -24.04 1.47
CA GLU A 288 -34.36 -25.22 1.55
C GLU A 288 -34.02 -25.82 0.18
N VAL A 289 -34.97 -25.83 -0.76
CA VAL A 289 -34.79 -26.43 -2.09
C VAL A 289 -33.83 -25.57 -2.93
N LYS A 290 -34.02 -24.24 -2.96
CA LYS A 290 -33.12 -23.34 -3.69
C LYS A 290 -31.76 -23.24 -3.02
N SER A 291 -31.70 -23.24 -1.69
CA SER A 291 -30.46 -23.26 -0.91
C SER A 291 -29.59 -24.47 -1.27
N ALA A 292 -30.18 -25.68 -1.25
CA ALA A 292 -29.48 -26.91 -1.65
C ALA A 292 -29.02 -26.86 -3.11
N LEU A 293 -29.83 -26.30 -4.01
CA LEU A 293 -29.47 -26.14 -5.41
C LEU A 293 -28.26 -25.21 -5.61
N MET A 294 -28.20 -24.07 -4.92
CA MET A 294 -27.07 -23.14 -5.04
C MET A 294 -25.77 -23.77 -4.52
N LEU A 295 -25.83 -24.54 -3.42
CA LEU A 295 -24.68 -25.27 -2.88
C LEU A 295 -24.17 -26.36 -3.83
N LYS A 296 -25.08 -27.13 -4.46
CA LYS A 296 -24.72 -28.12 -5.49
C LYS A 296 -23.93 -27.45 -6.63
N HIS A 297 -24.39 -26.29 -7.12
CA HIS A 297 -23.70 -25.55 -8.18
C HIS A 297 -22.35 -24.99 -7.71
N ALA A 298 -22.28 -24.41 -6.51
CA ALA A 298 -21.02 -23.89 -5.96
C ALA A 298 -19.95 -24.99 -5.89
N VAL A 299 -20.28 -26.17 -5.36
CA VAL A 299 -19.35 -27.31 -5.30
C VAL A 299 -18.83 -27.70 -6.69
N LEU A 300 -19.72 -27.86 -7.68
CA LEU A 300 -19.30 -28.27 -9.02
C LEU A 300 -18.41 -27.23 -9.72
N PHE A 301 -18.70 -25.94 -9.56
CA PHE A 301 -17.91 -24.88 -10.19
C PHE A 301 -16.54 -24.67 -9.52
N VAL A 302 -16.39 -24.90 -8.21
CA VAL A 302 -15.05 -24.95 -7.57
C VAL A 302 -14.23 -26.12 -8.06
N LEU A 303 -14.85 -27.28 -8.26
CA LEU A 303 -14.16 -28.47 -8.78
C LEU A 303 -13.80 -28.34 -10.27
N LEU A 304 -14.54 -27.54 -11.03
CA LEU A 304 -14.22 -27.22 -12.44
C LEU A 304 -13.10 -26.19 -12.60
N SER A 305 -12.85 -25.40 -11.56
CA SER A 305 -11.88 -24.32 -11.57
C SER A 305 -10.44 -24.88 -11.59
N PRO A 306 -9.51 -24.24 -12.32
CA PRO A 306 -8.10 -24.57 -12.22
C PRO A 306 -7.59 -24.44 -10.79
N HIS A 307 -6.61 -25.27 -10.43
CA HIS A 307 -6.01 -25.17 -9.11
C HIS A 307 -5.22 -23.85 -8.96
N ASP A 308 -5.59 -23.09 -7.94
CA ASP A 308 -4.94 -21.86 -7.50
C ASP A 308 -5.13 -21.73 -5.98
N ASN A 309 -4.34 -20.87 -5.32
CA ASN A 309 -4.44 -20.62 -3.88
C ASN A 309 -5.86 -20.15 -3.48
N GLU A 310 -6.48 -19.30 -4.31
CA GLU A 310 -7.85 -18.83 -4.09
C GLU A 310 -8.90 -19.96 -4.23
N GLN A 311 -8.70 -20.86 -5.20
CA GLN A 311 -9.54 -22.04 -5.39
C GLN A 311 -9.43 -22.98 -4.19
N TRP A 312 -8.22 -23.22 -3.69
CA TRP A 312 -7.96 -24.04 -2.50
C TRP A 312 -8.64 -23.48 -1.25
N GLN A 313 -8.54 -22.15 -1.05
CA GLN A 313 -9.21 -21.48 0.06
C GLN A 313 -10.74 -21.62 -0.02
N LEU A 314 -11.32 -21.38 -1.20
CA LEU A 314 -12.77 -21.51 -1.41
C LEU A 314 -13.26 -22.94 -1.21
N LEU A 315 -12.49 -23.94 -1.65
CA LEU A 315 -12.78 -25.35 -1.49
C LEU A 315 -12.86 -25.75 0.01
N HIS A 316 -11.92 -25.28 0.84
CA HIS A 316 -11.98 -25.48 2.29
C HIS A 316 -13.10 -24.68 2.97
N LEU A 317 -13.42 -23.49 2.49
CA LEU A 317 -14.52 -22.69 3.02
C LEU A 317 -15.87 -23.37 2.79
N ILE A 318 -16.13 -23.88 1.58
CA ILE A 318 -17.37 -24.60 1.25
C ILE A 318 -17.48 -25.88 2.09
N HIS A 319 -16.37 -26.60 2.30
CA HIS A 319 -16.38 -27.80 3.13
C HIS A 319 -16.76 -27.55 4.60
N ARG A 320 -16.52 -26.34 5.14
CA ARG A 320 -16.88 -25.95 6.52
C ARG A 320 -18.35 -25.56 6.69
N GLU A 321 -19.11 -25.40 5.60
CA GLU A 321 -20.52 -25.00 5.67
C GLU A 321 -21.41 -26.11 6.21
N ARG A 322 -22.18 -25.83 7.28
CA ARG A 322 -23.04 -26.84 7.95
C ARG A 322 -24.14 -27.38 7.03
N LYS A 323 -24.74 -26.51 6.20
CA LYS A 323 -25.80 -26.88 5.23
C LYS A 323 -25.31 -27.80 4.10
N LEU A 324 -24.00 -28.06 3.99
CA LEU A 324 -23.48 -29.06 3.06
C LEU A 324 -23.79 -30.50 3.52
N GLU A 325 -24.14 -30.70 4.80
CA GLU A 325 -24.62 -31.98 5.33
C GLU A 325 -25.93 -32.44 4.68
N ASP A 326 -26.76 -31.48 4.23
CA ASP A 326 -28.02 -31.72 3.51
C ASP A 326 -27.78 -32.29 2.10
N VAL A 327 -26.54 -32.26 1.61
CA VAL A 327 -26.14 -32.77 0.28
C VAL A 327 -24.91 -33.71 0.38
N PRO A 328 -25.06 -34.88 1.03
CA PRO A 328 -23.93 -35.72 1.46
C PRO A 328 -23.09 -36.29 0.31
N VAL A 329 -23.69 -36.50 -0.87
CA VAL A 329 -22.96 -37.02 -2.05
C VAL A 329 -21.96 -35.99 -2.59
N TYR A 330 -22.32 -34.71 -2.60
CA TYR A 330 -21.44 -33.63 -3.08
C TYR A 330 -20.37 -33.28 -2.05
N LYS A 331 -20.67 -33.44 -0.75
CA LYS A 331 -19.67 -33.35 0.34
C LYS A 331 -18.56 -34.40 0.18
N LYS A 332 -18.92 -35.66 -0.05
CA LYS A 332 -17.95 -36.75 -0.30
C LYS A 332 -17.12 -36.49 -1.55
N LEU A 333 -17.73 -35.97 -2.61
CA LEU A 333 -17.00 -35.60 -3.83
C LEU A 333 -15.97 -34.48 -3.55
N LEU A 334 -16.32 -33.49 -2.72
CA LEU A 334 -15.41 -32.41 -2.33
C LEU A 334 -14.25 -32.93 -1.47
N GLU A 335 -14.51 -33.86 -0.54
CA GLU A 335 -13.50 -34.49 0.33
C GLU A 335 -12.39 -35.20 -0.46
N LEU A 336 -12.72 -35.79 -1.62
CA LEU A 336 -11.72 -36.42 -2.49
C LEU A 336 -10.65 -35.44 -2.99
N PHE A 337 -11.03 -34.18 -3.26
CA PHE A 337 -10.09 -33.14 -3.72
C PHE A 337 -9.35 -32.44 -2.56
N ILE A 338 -9.84 -32.57 -1.33
CA ILE A 338 -9.15 -32.10 -0.10
C ILE A 338 -8.07 -33.11 0.31
N GLY A 339 -8.35 -34.40 0.16
CA GLY A 339 -7.45 -35.48 0.53
C GLY A 339 -6.12 -35.44 -0.22
N GLU A 340 -5.06 -35.91 0.42
CA GLU A 340 -3.73 -36.04 -0.20
C GLU A 340 -3.55 -37.36 -0.97
N GLU A 341 -4.65 -37.92 -1.48
CA GLU A 341 -4.70 -39.20 -2.17
C GLU A 341 -4.92 -39.03 -3.67
N ILE A 342 -4.49 -40.04 -4.45
CA ILE A 342 -4.73 -40.09 -5.90
C ILE A 342 -6.17 -40.54 -6.15
N ILE A 343 -6.88 -39.78 -6.98
CA ILE A 343 -8.26 -40.04 -7.36
C ILE A 343 -8.26 -40.86 -8.65
N SER A 344 -8.66 -42.14 -8.61
CA SER A 344 -8.86 -42.91 -9.85
C SER A 344 -10.08 -42.42 -10.62
N TRP A 345 -9.90 -42.09 -11.89
CA TRP A 345 -10.98 -41.60 -12.75
C TRP A 345 -11.96 -42.72 -13.09
N ARG A 346 -11.46 -43.92 -13.43
CA ARG A 346 -12.29 -45.05 -13.89
C ARG A 346 -13.04 -45.73 -12.74
N GLU A 347 -12.34 -46.02 -11.64
CA GLU A 347 -12.93 -46.79 -10.53
C GLU A 347 -13.68 -45.92 -9.52
N ASN A 348 -13.28 -44.65 -9.34
CA ASN A 348 -13.92 -43.78 -8.35
C ASN A 348 -14.91 -42.81 -8.99
N ILE A 349 -14.49 -41.98 -9.96
CA ILE A 349 -15.36 -40.93 -10.52
C ILE A 349 -16.43 -41.48 -11.46
N ILE A 350 -16.06 -42.29 -12.45
CA ILE A 350 -17.00 -42.86 -13.43
C ILE A 350 -18.02 -43.76 -12.73
N LYS A 351 -17.54 -44.72 -11.93
CA LYS A 351 -18.38 -45.74 -11.30
C LYS A 351 -19.37 -45.17 -10.26
N ASN A 352 -18.94 -44.21 -9.45
CA ASN A 352 -19.73 -43.72 -8.31
C ASN A 352 -20.46 -42.41 -8.58
N TYR A 353 -19.96 -41.54 -9.47
CA TYR A 353 -20.46 -40.16 -9.62
C TYR A 353 -20.95 -39.79 -11.03
N GLU A 354 -20.68 -40.57 -12.08
CA GLU A 354 -21.06 -40.20 -13.46
C GLU A 354 -22.59 -40.05 -13.64
N ILE A 355 -23.37 -40.99 -13.10
CA ILE A 355 -24.83 -40.95 -13.19
C ILE A 355 -25.37 -39.68 -12.52
N MET A 356 -24.82 -39.30 -11.37
CA MET A 356 -25.20 -38.10 -10.65
C MET A 356 -24.81 -36.83 -11.43
N LEU A 357 -23.60 -36.77 -11.98
CA LEU A 357 -23.11 -35.58 -12.67
C LEU A 357 -23.82 -35.34 -14.02
N ARG A 358 -24.11 -36.40 -14.78
CA ARG A 358 -24.64 -36.30 -16.16
C ARG A 358 -26.15 -36.45 -16.29
N ARG A 359 -26.82 -37.19 -15.38
CA ARG A 359 -28.26 -37.50 -15.48
C ARG A 359 -29.15 -36.79 -14.45
N SER A 360 -28.58 -35.91 -13.62
CA SER A 360 -29.39 -35.13 -12.67
C SER A 360 -30.21 -34.04 -13.38
N PRO A 361 -31.55 -34.08 -13.33
CA PRO A 361 -32.41 -33.08 -14.00
C PRO A 361 -32.30 -31.69 -13.37
N GLU A 362 -31.88 -31.61 -12.11
CA GLU A 362 -31.78 -30.36 -11.33
C GLU A 362 -30.51 -29.54 -11.64
N VAL A 363 -29.40 -30.20 -11.99
CA VAL A 363 -28.07 -29.58 -12.08
C VAL A 363 -27.53 -29.77 -13.50
N GLN A 364 -27.92 -28.87 -14.41
CA GLN A 364 -27.62 -28.95 -15.84
C GLN A 364 -26.19 -28.50 -16.20
N VAL A 365 -25.20 -28.88 -15.38
CA VAL A 365 -23.80 -28.46 -15.56
C VAL A 365 -23.08 -29.37 -16.56
N PHE A 366 -23.28 -30.70 -16.47
CA PHE A 366 -22.60 -31.71 -17.31
C PHE A 366 -23.54 -32.47 -18.24
N THR A 367 -24.58 -31.82 -18.77
CA THR A 367 -25.58 -32.43 -19.65
C THR A 367 -24.95 -33.00 -20.92
N ALA A 368 -25.07 -34.32 -21.11
CA ALA A 368 -24.48 -35.06 -22.23
C ALA A 368 -25.06 -34.64 -23.60
N ASP A 369 -26.29 -34.13 -23.64
CA ASP A 369 -26.97 -33.71 -24.87
C ASP A 369 -26.44 -32.37 -25.43
N THR A 370 -25.61 -31.66 -24.66
CA THR A 370 -25.07 -30.34 -25.04
C THR A 370 -23.57 -30.38 -25.24
N GLU A 371 -23.07 -29.82 -26.36
CA GLU A 371 -21.63 -29.72 -26.66
C GLU A 371 -20.85 -29.01 -25.52
N ALA A 372 -21.45 -27.99 -24.91
CA ALA A 372 -20.87 -27.27 -23.77
C ALA A 372 -20.77 -28.15 -22.50
N GLY A 373 -21.74 -29.03 -22.25
CA GLY A 373 -21.73 -29.96 -21.11
C GLY A 373 -20.63 -31.01 -21.25
N GLU A 374 -20.44 -31.55 -22.46
CA GLU A 374 -19.36 -32.50 -22.74
C GLU A 374 -17.97 -31.85 -22.63
N LYS A 375 -17.83 -30.61 -23.10
CA LYS A 375 -16.60 -29.83 -22.93
C LYS A 375 -16.27 -29.61 -21.44
N ARG A 376 -17.27 -29.30 -20.61
CA ARG A 376 -17.11 -29.16 -19.15
C ARG A 376 -16.76 -30.48 -18.48
N PHE A 377 -17.33 -31.60 -18.92
CA PHE A 377 -17.00 -32.92 -18.36
C PHE A 377 -15.55 -33.32 -18.64
N LYS A 378 -15.05 -33.05 -19.86
CA LYS A 378 -13.62 -33.20 -20.19
C LYS A 378 -12.73 -32.26 -19.38
N ALA A 379 -13.17 -31.03 -19.13
CA ALA A 379 -12.45 -30.11 -18.25
C ALA A 379 -12.38 -30.65 -16.82
N PHE A 380 -13.45 -31.24 -16.30
CA PHE A 380 -13.46 -31.88 -14.97
C PHE A 380 -12.48 -33.06 -14.88
N GLN A 381 -12.38 -33.89 -15.93
CA GLN A 381 -11.35 -34.94 -16.03
C GLN A 381 -9.94 -34.37 -15.95
N ALA A 382 -9.68 -33.28 -16.67
CA ALA A 382 -8.40 -32.58 -16.60
C ALA A 382 -8.10 -32.05 -15.18
N ARG A 383 -9.10 -31.57 -14.43
CA ARG A 383 -8.92 -31.14 -13.01
C ARG A 383 -8.58 -32.28 -12.07
N VAL A 384 -9.16 -33.47 -12.27
CA VAL A 384 -8.76 -34.68 -11.53
C VAL A 384 -7.31 -35.03 -11.85
N GLY A 385 -6.92 -34.96 -13.12
CA GLY A 385 -5.53 -35.13 -13.54
C GLY A 385 -4.57 -34.13 -12.87
N GLU A 386 -4.94 -32.86 -12.79
CA GLU A 386 -4.16 -31.81 -12.10
C GLU A 386 -3.98 -32.11 -10.61
N HIS A 387 -5.03 -32.54 -9.92
CA HIS A 387 -4.94 -32.95 -8.51
C HIS A 387 -3.98 -34.13 -8.33
N ASN A 388 -4.16 -35.18 -9.14
CA ASN A 388 -3.32 -36.37 -9.05
C ASN A 388 -1.85 -36.07 -9.35
N ILE A 389 -1.56 -35.22 -10.34
CA ILE A 389 -0.18 -34.84 -10.64
C ILE A 389 0.45 -34.07 -9.48
N ARG A 390 -0.29 -33.17 -8.83
CA ARG A 390 0.20 -32.47 -7.62
C ARG A 390 0.55 -33.47 -6.52
N MET A 391 -0.31 -34.48 -6.28
CA MET A 391 0.00 -35.53 -5.31
C MET A 391 1.23 -36.33 -5.72
N VAL A 392 1.33 -36.77 -6.97
CA VAL A 392 2.50 -37.51 -7.49
C VAL A 392 3.78 -36.69 -7.35
N SER A 393 3.73 -35.37 -7.62
CA SER A 393 4.89 -34.47 -7.51
C SER A 393 5.45 -34.33 -6.09
N LYS A 394 4.61 -34.56 -5.06
CA LYS A 394 5.07 -34.58 -3.66
C LYS A 394 5.95 -35.80 -3.36
N TYR A 395 5.67 -36.94 -4.01
CA TYR A 395 6.30 -38.22 -3.71
C TYR A 395 7.39 -38.65 -4.72
N TYR A 396 7.30 -38.23 -5.98
CA TYR A 396 8.20 -38.65 -7.06
C TYR A 396 9.08 -37.50 -7.57
N THR A 397 10.39 -37.74 -7.65
CA THR A 397 11.36 -36.80 -8.24
C THR A 397 11.53 -37.03 -9.75
N GLN A 398 11.51 -38.29 -10.16
CA GLN A 398 11.53 -38.76 -11.54
C GLN A 398 10.50 -39.86 -11.70
N ILE A 399 9.76 -39.85 -12.81
CA ILE A 399 8.77 -40.87 -13.12
C ILE A 399 8.75 -41.16 -14.62
N THR A 400 8.57 -42.43 -14.99
CA THR A 400 8.44 -42.84 -16.39
C THR A 400 7.04 -42.52 -16.92
N PHE A 401 6.93 -42.32 -18.24
CA PHE A 401 5.65 -42.06 -18.87
C PHE A 401 4.62 -43.16 -18.60
N ASP A 402 5.02 -44.43 -18.71
CA ASP A 402 4.11 -45.57 -18.51
C ASP A 402 3.54 -45.60 -17.09
N ARG A 403 4.39 -45.37 -16.07
CA ARG A 403 3.95 -45.33 -14.67
C ARG A 403 3.09 -44.11 -14.36
N MET A 404 3.37 -42.96 -14.98
CA MET A 404 2.55 -41.76 -14.85
C MET A 404 1.17 -41.97 -15.49
N SER A 405 1.12 -42.64 -16.63
CA SER A 405 -0.10 -43.00 -17.35
C SER A 405 -1.03 -43.86 -16.47
N GLU A 406 -0.46 -44.86 -15.80
CA GLU A 406 -1.18 -45.73 -14.85
C GLU A 406 -1.75 -44.95 -13.67
N LEU A 407 -0.97 -44.04 -13.06
CA LEU A 407 -1.40 -43.29 -11.88
C LEU A 407 -2.46 -42.22 -12.18
N LEU A 408 -2.48 -41.69 -13.41
CA LEU A 408 -3.43 -40.66 -13.83
C LEU A 408 -4.64 -41.22 -14.59
N ASP A 409 -4.68 -42.52 -14.90
CA ASP A 409 -5.69 -43.15 -15.76
C ASP A 409 -5.76 -42.56 -17.20
N TYR A 410 -4.65 -42.02 -17.73
CA TYR A 410 -4.55 -41.50 -19.11
C TYR A 410 -3.92 -42.53 -20.07
N ASP A 411 -4.19 -42.41 -21.37
CA ASP A 411 -3.40 -43.11 -22.39
C ASP A 411 -2.02 -42.46 -22.57
N VAL A 412 -1.00 -43.25 -22.91
CA VAL A 412 0.39 -42.78 -22.99
C VAL A 412 0.55 -41.63 -23.98
N ASN A 413 -0.20 -41.66 -25.09
CA ASN A 413 -0.16 -40.61 -26.12
C ASN A 413 -0.88 -39.32 -25.69
N GLU A 414 -2.00 -39.45 -24.97
CA GLU A 414 -2.76 -38.32 -24.46
C GLU A 414 -2.07 -37.65 -23.27
N MET A 415 -1.38 -38.46 -22.46
CA MET A 415 -0.65 -38.03 -21.27
C MET A 415 0.48 -37.05 -21.61
N GLU A 416 1.22 -37.28 -22.71
CA GLU A 416 2.25 -36.32 -23.16
C GLU A 416 1.66 -34.94 -23.47
N THR A 417 0.53 -34.93 -24.19
CA THR A 417 -0.16 -33.68 -24.58
C THR A 417 -0.71 -32.97 -23.34
N PHE A 418 -1.30 -33.73 -22.41
CA PHE A 418 -1.81 -33.22 -21.15
C PHE A 418 -0.70 -32.59 -20.28
N LEU A 419 0.44 -33.27 -20.11
CA LEU A 419 1.58 -32.72 -19.38
C LEU A 419 2.17 -31.48 -20.04
N CYS A 420 2.31 -31.47 -21.37
CA CYS A 420 2.79 -30.29 -22.09
C CYS A 420 1.87 -29.09 -21.83
N ASN A 421 0.54 -29.29 -21.84
CA ASN A 421 -0.42 -28.23 -21.53
C ASN A 421 -0.27 -27.73 -20.09
N LEU A 422 -0.03 -28.62 -19.11
CA LEU A 422 0.17 -28.22 -17.71
C LEU A 422 1.47 -27.46 -17.45
N ILE A 423 2.54 -27.78 -18.19
CA ILE A 423 3.80 -27.03 -18.16
C ILE A 423 3.60 -25.65 -18.79
N VAL A 424 2.93 -25.57 -19.94
CA VAL A 424 2.67 -24.30 -20.65
C VAL A 424 1.73 -23.37 -19.88
N THR A 425 0.71 -23.94 -19.22
CA THR A 425 -0.24 -23.18 -18.38
C THR A 425 0.35 -22.78 -17.03
N GLY A 426 1.52 -23.30 -16.66
CA GLY A 426 2.23 -22.93 -15.44
C GLY A 426 1.70 -23.60 -14.17
N VAL A 427 0.90 -24.66 -14.29
CA VAL A 427 0.45 -25.47 -13.14
C VAL A 427 1.62 -26.27 -12.56
N ILE A 428 2.54 -26.70 -13.43
CA ILE A 428 3.78 -27.40 -13.07
C ILE A 428 4.94 -26.77 -13.85
N PRO A 429 5.33 -25.53 -13.52
CA PRO A 429 6.27 -24.75 -14.34
C PRO A 429 7.68 -25.35 -14.37
N ASP A 430 7.99 -26.19 -13.39
CA ASP A 430 9.33 -26.72 -13.14
C ASP A 430 9.60 -28.12 -13.69
N ALA A 431 8.58 -28.78 -14.27
CA ALA A 431 8.72 -30.11 -14.82
C ALA A 431 9.43 -30.09 -16.19
N LYS A 432 10.39 -31.02 -16.39
CA LYS A 432 11.10 -31.22 -17.66
C LYS A 432 10.86 -32.63 -18.19
N ILE A 433 10.47 -32.72 -19.45
CA ILE A 433 10.23 -33.98 -20.15
C ILE A 433 11.48 -34.35 -20.97
N ASP A 434 12.08 -35.49 -20.67
CA ASP A 434 13.03 -36.13 -21.59
C ASP A 434 12.26 -37.08 -22.52
N ARG A 435 12.02 -36.63 -23.76
CA ARG A 435 11.23 -37.37 -24.74
C ARG A 435 11.93 -38.62 -25.27
N LYS A 436 13.27 -38.65 -25.31
CA LYS A 436 14.00 -39.82 -25.82
C LYS A 436 13.99 -40.96 -24.81
N GLU A 437 14.16 -40.63 -23.54
CA GLU A 437 14.21 -41.58 -22.44
C GLU A 437 12.82 -41.88 -21.83
N ARG A 438 11.77 -41.14 -22.22
CA ARG A 438 10.41 -41.22 -21.64
C ARG A 438 10.41 -41.06 -20.12
N ILE A 439 11.21 -40.12 -19.62
CA ILE A 439 11.32 -39.77 -18.19
C ILE A 439 10.85 -38.34 -17.97
N ILE A 440 10.01 -38.16 -16.96
CA ILE A 440 9.53 -36.86 -16.49
C ILE A 440 10.32 -36.49 -15.24
N ASN A 441 11.09 -35.41 -15.33
CA ASN A 441 11.76 -34.81 -14.19
C ASN A 441 10.85 -33.78 -13.56
N MET A 442 10.32 -34.06 -12.37
CA MET A 442 9.33 -33.20 -11.69
C MET A 442 9.96 -32.08 -10.86
N ARG A 443 11.30 -32.02 -10.77
CA ARG A 443 12.03 -30.94 -10.10
C ARG A 443 12.72 -30.03 -11.11
N ALA A 444 12.60 -28.71 -10.91
CA ALA A 444 13.55 -27.76 -11.47
C ALA A 444 14.96 -28.12 -10.98
N ARG A 445 15.94 -27.98 -11.87
CA ARG A 445 17.35 -27.99 -11.46
C ARG A 445 17.52 -26.74 -10.61
N LYS A 446 17.43 -26.88 -9.29
CA LYS A 446 17.61 -25.78 -8.37
C LYS A 446 18.95 -25.14 -8.67
N ALA A 447 19.00 -23.81 -8.71
CA ALA A 447 20.28 -23.13 -8.80
C ALA A 447 21.16 -23.63 -7.63
N ASN A 448 22.49 -23.68 -7.80
CA ASN A 448 23.37 -24.11 -6.70
C ASN A 448 23.09 -23.30 -5.41
N VAL A 449 22.66 -22.04 -5.57
CA VAL A 449 22.20 -21.16 -4.50
C VAL A 449 20.94 -21.68 -3.81
N GLU A 450 19.91 -22.12 -4.54
CA GLU A 450 18.69 -22.69 -3.93
C GLU A 450 18.96 -24.06 -3.29
N HIS A 451 19.92 -24.83 -3.79
CA HIS A 451 20.40 -26.03 -3.11
C HIS A 451 21.11 -25.68 -1.80
N LEU A 452 21.93 -24.62 -1.80
CA LEU A 452 22.59 -24.08 -0.61
C LEU A 452 21.59 -23.50 0.40
N ASP A 453 20.56 -22.79 -0.07
CA ASP A 453 19.49 -22.27 0.78
C ASP A 453 18.65 -23.40 1.35
N GLN A 454 18.34 -24.43 0.56
CA GLN A 454 17.60 -25.59 1.04
C GLN A 454 18.45 -26.45 1.98
N TRP A 455 19.76 -26.52 1.77
CA TRP A 455 20.71 -27.15 2.68
C TRP A 455 20.83 -26.34 3.96
N GLY A 456 20.93 -25.01 3.87
CA GLY A 456 20.89 -24.08 5.00
C GLY A 456 19.58 -24.19 5.77
N HIS A 457 18.44 -24.33 5.08
CA HIS A 457 17.13 -24.53 5.71
C HIS A 457 17.01 -25.92 6.34
N SER A 458 17.60 -26.95 5.75
CA SER A 458 17.63 -28.31 6.31
C SER A 458 18.57 -28.40 7.49
N VAL A 459 19.71 -27.71 7.45
CA VAL A 459 20.65 -27.52 8.57
C VAL A 459 19.98 -26.73 9.66
N ASN A 460 19.27 -25.63 9.36
CA ASN A 460 18.48 -24.86 10.30
C ASN A 460 17.37 -25.69 10.94
N LYS A 461 16.70 -26.54 10.16
CA LYS A 461 15.70 -27.48 10.69
C LYS A 461 16.35 -28.57 11.56
N LEU A 462 17.53 -29.04 11.18
CA LEU A 462 18.32 -29.99 11.98
C LEU A 462 18.83 -29.35 13.27
N THR A 463 19.32 -28.11 13.22
CA THR A 463 19.72 -27.34 14.40
C THR A 463 18.51 -26.94 15.22
N ASP A 464 17.34 -26.68 14.65
CA ASP A 464 16.10 -26.46 15.40
C ASP A 464 15.64 -27.74 16.09
N ILE A 465 15.75 -28.90 15.43
CA ILE A 465 15.49 -30.20 16.06
C ILE A 465 16.55 -30.49 17.12
N LEU A 466 17.83 -30.24 16.85
CA LEU A 466 18.92 -30.40 17.80
C LEU A 466 18.73 -29.45 18.99
N ASN A 467 18.31 -28.21 18.77
CA ASN A 467 18.00 -27.21 19.79
C ASN A 467 16.75 -27.62 20.57
N LYS A 468 15.73 -28.21 19.92
CA LYS A 468 14.58 -28.80 20.61
C LYS A 468 14.99 -29.99 21.46
N VAL A 469 15.83 -30.87 20.95
CA VAL A 469 16.34 -32.05 21.66
C VAL A 469 17.26 -31.60 22.79
N SER A 470 18.19 -30.68 22.56
CA SER A 470 19.03 -30.04 23.58
C SER A 470 18.19 -29.27 24.59
N HIS A 471 17.09 -28.61 24.19
CA HIS A 471 16.16 -27.98 25.12
C HIS A 471 15.36 -29.02 25.91
N LEU A 472 14.99 -30.15 25.31
CA LEU A 472 14.32 -31.25 26.02
C LEU A 472 15.28 -31.97 26.98
N ILE A 473 16.54 -32.18 26.57
CA ILE A 473 17.61 -32.72 27.40
C ILE A 473 17.95 -31.72 28.51
N LEU A 474 18.12 -30.43 28.21
CA LEU A 474 18.31 -29.37 29.22
C LEU A 474 17.10 -29.27 30.14
N LYS A 475 15.88 -29.47 29.63
CA LYS A 475 14.67 -29.49 30.45
C LYS A 475 14.65 -30.73 31.35
N GLU A 476 15.05 -31.90 30.87
CA GLU A 476 15.22 -33.10 31.69
C GLU A 476 16.35 -32.94 32.69
N GLU A 477 17.51 -32.41 32.28
CA GLU A 477 18.64 -32.09 33.15
C GLU A 477 18.26 -31.03 34.18
N MET A 478 17.46 -30.02 33.83
CA MET A 478 16.95 -29.01 34.75
C MET A 478 15.89 -29.58 35.69
N VAL A 479 15.10 -30.56 35.26
CA VAL A 479 14.16 -31.28 36.13
C VAL A 479 14.93 -32.23 37.06
N HIS A 480 15.96 -32.91 36.57
CA HIS A 480 16.86 -33.72 37.37
C HIS A 480 17.73 -32.89 38.30
N HIS A 481 18.18 -31.70 37.88
CA HIS A 481 18.88 -30.72 38.70
C HIS A 481 17.94 -30.05 39.68
N CYS A 482 16.68 -29.77 39.35
CA CYS A 482 15.68 -29.31 40.32
C CYS A 482 15.31 -30.42 41.31
N LEU A 483 15.29 -31.68 40.91
CA LEU A 483 15.08 -32.83 41.81
C LEU A 483 16.31 -33.07 42.69
N LEU A 484 17.52 -32.92 42.15
CA LEU A 484 18.79 -32.98 42.88
C LEU A 484 18.97 -31.77 43.80
N ASP A 485 18.56 -30.57 43.37
CA ASP A 485 18.57 -29.32 44.14
C ASP A 485 17.44 -29.33 45.17
N GLU A 486 16.26 -29.92 44.92
CA GLU A 486 15.26 -30.18 45.97
C GLU A 486 15.78 -31.21 47.00
N MET A 487 16.56 -32.19 46.58
CA MET A 487 17.22 -33.14 47.48
C MET A 487 18.39 -32.51 48.26
N LEU A 488 19.15 -31.60 47.63
CA LEU A 488 20.24 -30.82 48.25
C LEU A 488 19.70 -29.71 49.15
N GLU A 489 18.64 -29.01 48.77
CA GLU A 489 17.90 -28.05 49.60
C GLU A 489 17.31 -28.75 50.82
N ARG A 490 16.74 -29.96 50.69
CA ARG A 490 16.28 -30.74 51.85
C ARG A 490 17.41 -31.16 52.80
N LEU A 491 18.65 -31.27 52.32
CA LEU A 491 19.84 -31.57 53.13
C LEU A 491 20.53 -30.32 53.71
N VAL A 492 20.45 -29.16 53.05
CA VAL A 492 21.17 -27.93 53.44
C VAL A 492 20.28 -26.92 54.19
N VAL A 493 18.95 -26.93 53.99
CA VAL A 493 18.01 -25.94 54.58
C VAL A 493 17.79 -26.12 56.09
N ARG A 494 18.35 -27.16 56.73
CA ARG A 494 18.30 -27.27 58.22
C ARG A 494 19.30 -26.39 58.98
N ARG A 495 20.17 -25.63 58.32
CA ARG A 495 21.18 -24.80 59.03
C ARG A 495 21.24 -23.31 58.72
N PHE A 496 20.50 -22.79 57.74
CA PHE A 496 20.64 -21.37 57.31
C PHE A 496 19.32 -20.59 57.15
N ALA A 497 18.20 -21.06 57.71
CA ALA A 497 16.91 -20.36 57.65
C ALA A 497 16.59 -19.55 58.92
N ARG A 498 17.50 -18.67 59.35
CA ARG A 498 17.26 -17.71 60.44
C ARG A 498 17.86 -16.33 60.21
N SER A 499 17.81 -15.82 58.98
CA SER A 499 17.94 -14.37 58.72
C SER A 499 17.68 -14.09 57.24
N PHE A 500 16.42 -13.90 56.84
CA PHE A 500 16.06 -13.02 55.73
C PHE A 500 14.53 -12.89 55.77
N SER A 501 14.09 -11.93 56.58
CA SER A 501 12.70 -11.47 56.61
C SER A 501 12.37 -10.74 55.32
N SER A 502 11.42 -11.31 54.57
CA SER A 502 10.44 -10.64 53.71
C SER A 502 10.70 -9.18 53.27
N GLU A 503 11.27 -9.00 52.08
CA GLU A 503 10.90 -7.88 51.19
C GLU A 503 10.28 -8.49 49.93
N ARG A 504 8.94 -8.57 49.89
CA ARG A 504 8.22 -8.92 48.66
C ARG A 504 8.49 -7.84 47.61
N LEU A 505 8.92 -8.24 46.41
CA LEU A 505 8.90 -7.41 45.20
C LEU A 505 7.58 -6.62 45.13
N VAL A 506 7.68 -5.30 45.22
CA VAL A 506 6.53 -4.39 45.18
C VAL A 506 5.95 -4.43 43.76
N ARG A 507 4.68 -4.85 43.61
CA ARG A 507 3.96 -4.86 42.33
C ARG A 507 3.80 -3.42 41.81
N SER A 508 4.24 -3.12 40.59
CA SER A 508 4.12 -1.77 40.00
C SER A 508 2.70 -1.44 39.50
N ASN A 509 1.94 -2.45 39.04
CA ASN A 509 0.56 -2.34 38.55
C ASN A 509 -0.53 -1.99 39.59
N ASP A 510 -0.19 -1.42 40.75
CA ASP A 510 -1.19 -0.99 41.75
C ASP A 510 -1.68 0.45 41.43
N PRO A 511 -2.93 0.64 40.96
CA PRO A 511 -3.41 1.94 40.49
C PRO A 511 -3.42 3.01 41.60
N LEU A 512 -3.62 2.60 42.86
CA LEU A 512 -3.64 3.50 44.02
C LEU A 512 -2.26 4.09 44.31
N LYS A 513 -1.21 3.36 43.94
CA LYS A 513 0.20 3.75 44.11
C LYS A 513 0.72 4.64 42.99
N LEU A 514 0.08 4.61 41.83
CA LEU A 514 0.40 5.45 40.67
C LEU A 514 -0.37 6.78 40.69
N ALA A 515 -1.50 6.83 41.40
CA ALA A 515 -2.26 8.07 41.62
C ALA A 515 -1.55 9.09 42.53
N ASP A 516 -0.63 8.62 43.39
CA ASP A 516 0.10 9.45 44.36
C ASP A 516 1.62 9.31 44.18
N LEU A 517 2.20 10.31 43.51
CA LEU A 517 3.60 10.35 43.12
C LEU A 517 4.48 11.15 44.11
N GLU A 518 3.90 11.75 45.14
CA GLU A 518 4.60 12.63 46.09
C GLU A 518 5.71 11.90 46.86
N ARG A 519 5.53 10.59 47.09
CA ARG A 519 6.50 9.71 47.78
C ARG A 519 7.82 9.49 47.03
N PHE A 520 7.87 9.83 45.73
CA PHE A 520 9.08 9.72 44.92
C PHE A 520 9.79 11.07 44.87
N THR A 521 10.65 11.31 45.86
CA THR A 521 11.54 12.47 45.88
C THR A 521 12.56 12.39 44.73
N PRO A 522 13.17 13.51 44.31
CA PRO A 522 14.16 13.53 43.22
C PRO A 522 15.24 12.44 43.33
N ASP A 523 15.75 12.17 44.55
CA ASP A 523 16.76 11.14 44.80
C ASP A 523 16.32 9.71 44.43
N LYS A 524 15.00 9.46 44.41
CA LYS A 524 14.39 8.16 44.10
C LYS A 524 13.91 8.05 42.65
N ILE A 525 14.22 9.03 41.81
CA ILE A 525 13.83 9.04 40.39
C ILE A 525 15.06 8.73 39.52
N ARG A 526 14.87 7.95 38.45
CA ARG A 526 15.87 7.74 37.40
C ARG A 526 15.22 7.90 36.04
N ASN A 527 15.62 8.93 35.29
CA ASN A 527 15.18 9.11 33.91
C ASN A 527 16.27 8.56 32.99
N PHE A 528 15.92 7.60 32.12
CA PHE A 528 16.91 6.98 31.25
C PHE A 528 16.36 6.63 29.87
N GLY A 529 17.23 6.72 28.87
CA GLY A 529 16.93 6.32 27.50
C GLY A 529 17.59 5.00 27.13
N ILE A 530 17.03 4.28 26.15
CA ILE A 530 17.75 3.17 25.50
C ILE A 530 18.15 3.62 24.10
N VAL A 531 19.44 3.49 23.82
CA VAL A 531 20.04 3.91 22.56
C VAL A 531 20.77 2.72 21.94
N ALA A 532 20.46 2.41 20.69
CA ALA A 532 21.04 1.29 19.98
C ALA A 532 21.05 1.52 18.46
N HIS A 533 21.91 0.81 17.73
CA HIS A 533 21.75 0.66 16.29
C HIS A 533 20.47 -0.15 15.99
N VAL A 534 19.96 -0.02 14.76
CA VAL A 534 18.85 -0.84 14.27
C VAL A 534 19.18 -2.33 14.48
N ASP A 535 18.18 -3.11 14.90
CA ASP A 535 18.28 -4.53 15.21
C ASP A 535 19.19 -4.92 16.40
N HIS A 536 19.75 -3.99 17.18
CA HIS A 536 20.53 -4.36 18.38
C HIS A 536 19.68 -4.87 19.57
N GLY A 537 18.35 -4.91 19.43
CA GLY A 537 17.43 -5.48 20.42
C GLY A 537 16.86 -4.48 21.44
N LYS A 538 16.78 -3.19 21.07
CA LYS A 538 16.23 -2.11 21.89
C LYS A 538 14.79 -2.37 22.35
N SER A 539 13.85 -2.57 21.43
CA SER A 539 12.44 -2.83 21.78
C SER A 539 12.27 -4.10 22.61
N THR A 540 13.05 -5.15 22.30
CA THR A 540 13.04 -6.41 23.07
C THR A 540 13.54 -6.22 24.49
N LEU A 541 14.57 -5.40 24.70
CA LEU A 541 15.06 -5.05 26.03
C LEU A 541 14.00 -4.24 26.79
N ALA A 542 13.41 -3.23 26.15
CA ALA A 542 12.34 -2.41 26.75
C ALA A 542 11.17 -3.27 27.24
N ASP A 543 10.66 -4.18 26.40
CA ASP A 543 9.60 -5.13 26.79
C ASP A 543 10.01 -5.97 28.00
N ARG A 544 11.26 -6.45 28.02
CA ARG A 544 11.74 -7.29 29.12
C ARG A 544 11.84 -6.52 30.43
N LEU A 545 12.23 -5.24 30.40
CA LEU A 545 12.22 -4.37 31.57
C LEU A 545 10.79 -4.14 32.08
N LEU A 546 9.83 -3.96 31.18
CA LEU A 546 8.40 -3.78 31.53
C LEU A 546 7.79 -5.06 32.14
N GLN A 547 8.16 -6.24 31.63
CA GLN A 547 7.74 -7.52 32.20
C GLN A 547 8.33 -7.74 33.59
N LEU A 548 9.64 -7.49 33.78
CA LEU A 548 10.30 -7.69 35.07
C LEU A 548 9.80 -6.73 36.16
N THR A 549 9.38 -5.53 35.77
CA THR A 549 8.77 -4.56 36.68
C THR A 549 7.26 -4.80 36.90
N ASN A 550 6.69 -5.86 36.30
CA ASN A 550 5.27 -6.21 36.35
C ASN A 550 4.35 -5.08 35.84
N VAL A 551 4.78 -4.34 34.82
CA VAL A 551 3.95 -3.35 34.11
C VAL A 551 3.05 -4.07 33.10
N ILE A 552 3.63 -5.03 32.38
CA ILE A 552 2.95 -5.87 31.38
C ILE A 552 2.92 -7.32 31.87
N ASP A 553 1.86 -8.04 31.56
CA ASP A 553 1.74 -9.47 31.88
C ASP A 553 2.74 -10.29 31.03
N PRO A 554 3.58 -11.16 31.63
CA PRO A 554 4.48 -12.05 30.91
C PRO A 554 3.80 -12.93 29.85
N ASP A 555 2.52 -13.26 30.02
CA ASP A 555 1.73 -14.10 29.11
C ASP A 555 1.08 -13.32 27.95
N GLU A 556 1.18 -11.98 27.95
CA GLU A 556 0.61 -11.15 26.90
C GLU A 556 1.40 -11.33 25.58
N LYS A 557 0.74 -11.90 24.56
CA LYS A 557 1.37 -12.30 23.28
C LYS A 557 1.81 -11.14 22.36
N LYS A 558 1.73 -9.89 22.82
CA LYS A 558 2.18 -8.73 22.03
C LYS A 558 3.69 -8.55 22.20
N ALA A 559 4.45 -8.91 21.18
CA ALA A 559 5.85 -8.50 21.07
C ALA A 559 5.93 -7.02 20.72
N GLN A 560 6.93 -6.31 21.26
CA GLN A 560 7.23 -4.89 21.01
C GLN A 560 6.09 -3.96 21.45
N PHE A 561 5.86 -3.87 22.77
CA PHE A 561 4.70 -3.19 23.33
C PHE A 561 4.73 -1.67 23.14
N LEU A 562 5.93 -1.07 23.19
CA LEU A 562 6.12 0.36 22.99
C LEU A 562 5.98 0.79 21.52
N ASP A 563 6.17 -0.13 20.57
CA ASP A 563 6.00 0.16 19.15
C ASP A 563 4.47 0.19 18.84
N LYS A 564 3.88 1.39 18.93
CA LYS A 564 2.42 1.61 18.79
C LYS A 564 1.99 1.72 17.33
N LEU A 565 2.85 2.23 16.45
CA LEU A 565 2.52 2.43 15.04
C LEU A 565 2.65 1.12 14.26
N GLN A 566 1.77 0.88 13.29
CA GLN A 566 1.81 -0.31 12.46
C GLN A 566 3.12 -0.39 11.64
N VAL A 567 3.57 0.74 11.08
CA VAL A 567 4.84 0.85 10.35
C VAL A 567 6.06 0.48 11.19
N GLU A 568 6.03 0.75 12.50
CA GLU A 568 7.12 0.39 13.43
C GLU A 568 7.22 -1.14 13.55
N ARG A 569 6.08 -1.81 13.71
CA ARG A 569 6.00 -3.28 13.82
C ARG A 569 6.35 -4.00 12.52
N GLU A 570 5.89 -3.49 11.38
CA GLU A 570 6.14 -4.09 10.07
C GLU A 570 7.62 -4.01 9.66
N ARG A 571 8.26 -2.87 9.97
CA ARG A 571 9.66 -2.62 9.62
C ARG A 571 10.65 -2.97 10.74
N GLY A 572 10.16 -3.27 11.96
CA GLY A 572 11.00 -3.57 13.13
C GLY A 572 11.84 -2.38 13.60
N ILE A 573 11.36 -1.15 13.39
CA ILE A 573 12.06 0.10 13.76
C ILE A 573 11.19 0.93 14.69
N THR A 574 11.81 1.66 15.62
CA THR A 574 11.10 2.69 16.40
C THR A 574 11.22 4.02 15.68
N VAL A 575 10.08 4.64 15.38
CA VAL A 575 9.98 5.91 14.66
C VAL A 575 9.74 7.04 15.64
N LYS A 576 8.82 6.84 16.60
CA LYS A 576 8.49 7.86 17.60
C LYS A 576 8.96 7.42 18.98
N ALA A 577 9.55 8.36 19.71
CA ALA A 577 9.93 8.09 21.09
C ALA A 577 8.68 7.82 21.94
N GLN A 578 8.75 6.82 22.82
CA GLN A 578 7.68 6.51 23.77
C GLN A 578 8.25 6.55 25.19
N SER A 579 7.53 7.18 26.11
CA SER A 579 7.89 7.19 27.52
C SER A 579 7.07 6.16 28.29
N CYS A 580 7.68 5.51 29.27
CA CYS A 580 7.02 4.61 30.20
C CYS A 580 7.67 4.70 31.58
N SER A 581 6.86 4.96 32.60
CA SER A 581 7.25 4.97 33.99
C SER A 581 7.13 3.56 34.58
N MET A 582 8.03 3.19 35.48
CA MET A 582 8.07 1.87 36.13
C MET A 582 8.44 2.06 37.61
N ILE A 583 7.94 1.19 38.49
CA ILE A 583 8.33 1.19 39.91
C ILE A 583 9.21 -0.03 40.18
N TYR A 584 10.42 0.21 40.68
CA TYR A 584 11.38 -0.85 41.01
C TYR A 584 12.14 -0.52 42.29
N LYS A 585 12.17 -1.45 43.27
CA LYS A 585 12.85 -1.29 44.57
C LYS A 585 12.65 0.10 45.23
N GLY A 586 11.40 0.60 45.22
CA GLY A 586 11.05 1.89 45.83
C GLY A 586 11.50 3.14 45.03
N HIS A 587 12.02 2.96 43.81
CA HIS A 587 12.40 4.02 42.89
C HIS A 587 11.39 4.11 41.72
N LEU A 588 11.26 5.33 41.18
CA LEU A 588 10.49 5.61 39.97
C LEU A 588 11.46 5.69 38.79
N LEU A 589 11.38 4.74 37.87
CA LEU A 589 12.22 4.67 36.69
C LEU A 589 11.40 5.15 35.48
N ASN A 590 11.86 6.19 34.79
CA ASN A 590 11.22 6.67 33.56
C ASN A 590 12.08 6.26 32.36
N LEU A 591 11.58 5.30 31.59
CA LEU A 591 12.17 4.85 30.34
C LEU A 591 11.69 5.75 29.20
N ILE A 592 12.62 6.23 28.38
CA ILE A 592 12.35 6.88 27.11
C ILE A 592 12.95 6.03 25.99
N ASP A 593 12.10 5.38 25.21
CA ASP A 593 12.55 4.56 24.09
C ASP A 593 12.87 5.45 22.88
N THR A 594 14.11 5.44 22.39
CA THR A 594 14.57 6.39 21.35
C THR A 594 14.67 5.75 19.97
N PRO A 595 14.43 6.45 18.86
CA PRO A 595 14.65 5.90 17.51
C PRO A 595 16.11 5.49 17.26
N GLY A 596 16.32 4.44 16.48
CA GLY A 596 17.68 3.93 16.17
C GLY A 596 18.29 4.45 14.86
N HIS A 597 17.53 5.17 14.04
CA HIS A 597 17.92 5.55 12.67
C HIS A 597 18.31 7.03 12.55
N ALA A 598 19.32 7.34 11.72
CA ALA A 598 19.89 8.67 11.51
C ALA A 598 18.86 9.75 11.15
N ASP A 599 17.91 9.42 10.26
CA ASP A 599 16.81 10.32 9.86
C ASP A 599 15.92 10.81 11.02
N PHE A 600 15.97 10.14 12.18
CA PHE A 600 15.24 10.51 13.40
C PHE A 600 16.17 11.00 14.52
N SER A 601 17.39 11.45 14.18
CA SER A 601 18.35 12.03 15.13
C SER A 601 17.76 13.19 15.95
N PHE A 602 16.83 13.95 15.37
CA PHE A 602 16.14 15.01 16.11
C PHE A 602 15.24 14.47 17.22
N GLU A 603 14.50 13.39 17.00
CA GLU A 603 13.73 12.67 18.02
C GLU A 603 14.66 12.14 19.12
N VAL A 604 15.82 11.59 18.75
CA VAL A 604 16.81 11.10 19.70
C VAL A 604 17.31 12.24 20.58
N SER A 605 17.79 13.34 20.01
CA SER A 605 18.27 14.51 20.76
C SER A 605 17.23 15.05 21.74
N ARG A 606 15.97 15.17 21.30
CA ARG A 606 14.86 15.63 22.15
C ARG A 606 14.58 14.70 23.32
N SER A 607 14.66 13.39 23.07
CA SER A 607 14.45 12.35 24.09
C SER A 607 15.57 12.34 25.13
N LEU A 608 16.82 12.49 24.67
CA LEU A 608 18.00 12.54 25.53
C LEU A 608 17.98 13.73 26.50
N ALA A 609 17.42 14.87 26.08
CA ALA A 609 17.27 16.05 26.95
C ALA A 609 16.38 15.82 28.18
N ALA A 610 15.53 14.79 28.17
CA ALA A 610 14.69 14.41 29.31
C ALA A 610 15.30 13.28 30.17
N CYS A 611 16.50 12.80 29.84
CA CYS A 611 17.18 11.70 30.52
C CYS A 611 18.30 12.22 31.43
N ASN A 612 18.70 11.40 32.42
CA ASN A 612 19.90 11.58 33.26
C ASN A 612 20.98 10.54 32.94
N GLY A 613 20.62 9.48 32.23
CA GLY A 613 21.55 8.49 31.72
C GLY A 613 20.97 7.71 30.53
N ILE A 614 21.82 6.93 29.87
CA ILE A 614 21.41 6.09 28.74
C ILE A 614 21.97 4.68 28.86
N LEU A 615 21.20 3.71 28.37
CA LEU A 615 21.69 2.37 28.08
C LEU A 615 22.21 2.35 26.63
N LEU A 616 23.52 2.19 26.46
CA LEU A 616 24.16 2.03 25.16
C LEU A 616 24.19 0.54 24.79
N LEU A 617 23.28 0.12 23.93
CA LEU A 617 23.08 -1.29 23.59
C LEU A 617 23.85 -1.70 22.33
N VAL A 618 24.73 -2.69 22.46
CA VAL A 618 25.57 -3.23 21.38
C VAL A 618 25.33 -4.72 21.21
N ALA A 619 24.94 -5.17 20.01
CA ALA A 619 24.69 -6.59 19.75
C ALA A 619 25.99 -7.40 19.67
N ALA A 620 26.03 -8.53 20.37
CA ALA A 620 27.22 -9.37 20.51
C ALA A 620 27.73 -9.96 19.18
N ASN A 621 26.89 -10.08 18.16
CA ASN A 621 27.25 -10.64 16.86
C ASN A 621 27.67 -9.57 15.82
N GLN A 622 27.36 -8.29 16.05
CA GLN A 622 27.62 -7.20 15.10
C GLN A 622 28.70 -6.22 15.57
N GLY A 623 28.80 -5.98 16.89
CA GLY A 623 29.70 -4.98 17.44
C GLY A 623 29.23 -3.55 17.22
N ILE A 624 30.16 -2.59 17.38
CA ILE A 624 29.85 -1.16 17.31
C ILE A 624 29.58 -0.75 15.86
N GLN A 625 28.47 -0.04 15.64
CA GLN A 625 28.04 0.45 14.34
C GLN A 625 28.09 2.00 14.30
N ALA A 626 28.01 2.58 13.10
CA ALA A 626 28.06 4.04 12.91
C ALA A 626 27.02 4.80 13.77
N GLN A 627 25.79 4.30 13.84
CA GLN A 627 24.71 4.90 14.65
C GLN A 627 24.95 4.76 16.16
N THR A 628 25.61 3.68 16.60
CA THR A 628 26.02 3.54 18.01
C THR A 628 26.97 4.67 18.40
N MET A 629 27.91 5.03 17.51
CA MET A 629 28.85 6.13 17.74
C MET A 629 28.17 7.49 17.75
N ALA A 630 27.34 7.77 16.73
CA ALA A 630 26.62 9.04 16.63
C ALA A 630 25.80 9.32 17.90
N ASN A 631 25.03 8.32 18.34
CA ASN A 631 24.20 8.49 19.52
C ASN A 631 25.01 8.54 20.84
N PHE A 632 26.16 7.86 20.92
CA PHE A 632 27.07 7.99 22.07
C PHE A 632 27.57 9.43 22.21
N TRP A 633 28.03 10.04 21.12
CA TRP A 633 28.51 11.43 21.13
C TRP A 633 27.39 12.42 21.47
N MET A 634 26.17 12.21 20.97
CA MET A 634 25.02 13.01 21.37
C MET A 634 24.76 12.92 22.88
N ALA A 635 24.81 11.73 23.46
CA ALA A 635 24.63 11.57 24.90
C ALA A 635 25.78 12.18 25.71
N PHE A 636 27.01 12.09 25.20
CA PHE A 636 28.19 12.71 25.79
C PHE A 636 28.12 14.25 25.77
N GLU A 637 27.66 14.85 24.67
CA GLU A 637 27.43 16.30 24.57
C GLU A 637 26.37 16.81 25.57
N HIS A 638 25.43 15.94 25.95
CA HIS A 638 24.40 16.21 26.96
C HIS A 638 24.83 15.86 28.40
N ASP A 639 26.09 15.49 28.62
CA ASP A 639 26.66 15.11 29.93
C ASP A 639 25.86 13.99 30.62
N LEU A 640 25.35 13.03 29.83
CA LEU A 640 24.55 11.92 30.33
C LEU A 640 25.43 10.75 30.76
N LYS A 641 25.06 10.10 31.86
CA LYS A 641 25.75 8.88 32.29
C LYS A 641 25.44 7.73 31.34
N VAL A 642 26.46 7.20 30.68
CA VAL A 642 26.34 6.09 29.73
C VAL A 642 26.59 4.75 30.42
N LEU A 643 25.67 3.80 30.26
CA LEU A 643 25.81 2.41 30.70
C LEU A 643 25.99 1.49 29.48
N PRO A 644 27.19 0.92 29.27
CA PRO A 644 27.44 0.01 28.15
C PRO A 644 26.81 -1.36 28.41
N VAL A 645 25.99 -1.82 27.47
CA VAL A 645 25.28 -3.10 27.55
C VAL A 645 25.51 -3.91 26.28
N ILE A 646 26.06 -5.12 26.42
CA ILE A 646 26.20 -6.09 25.32
C ILE A 646 24.96 -6.99 25.30
N SER A 647 24.21 -6.97 24.20
CA SER A 647 22.99 -7.76 23.99
C SER A 647 23.22 -8.98 23.10
N LYS A 648 22.23 -9.88 23.03
CA LYS A 648 22.23 -11.08 22.16
C LYS A 648 23.40 -12.06 22.39
N ILE A 649 23.85 -12.19 23.64
CA ILE A 649 24.91 -13.15 23.99
C ILE A 649 24.47 -14.62 23.82
N ASP A 650 23.17 -14.87 23.60
CA ASP A 650 22.60 -16.19 23.31
C ASP A 650 22.94 -16.71 21.91
N LEU A 651 23.42 -15.85 21.01
CA LEU A 651 23.79 -16.26 19.66
C LEU A 651 25.13 -16.99 19.64
N THR A 652 25.23 -18.06 18.85
CA THR A 652 26.47 -18.83 18.66
C THR A 652 27.60 -18.01 18.02
N GLU A 653 27.24 -16.95 17.30
CA GLU A 653 28.16 -16.02 16.63
C GLU A 653 28.57 -14.84 17.52
N ALA A 654 28.20 -14.83 18.81
CA ALA A 654 28.52 -13.75 19.74
C ALA A 654 30.04 -13.62 19.99
N LYS A 655 30.60 -12.43 19.69
CA LYS A 655 32.02 -12.09 19.83
C LYS A 655 32.26 -11.14 21.02
N ILE A 656 31.95 -11.60 22.24
CA ILE A 656 31.99 -10.75 23.45
C ILE A 656 33.36 -10.10 23.70
N PRO A 657 34.51 -10.83 23.69
CA PRO A 657 35.81 -10.22 24.01
C PRO A 657 36.26 -9.16 22.99
N GLN A 658 35.88 -9.34 21.73
CA GLN A 658 36.15 -8.37 20.67
C GLN A 658 35.38 -7.08 20.95
N ILE A 659 34.08 -7.17 21.26
CA ILE A 659 33.24 -6.00 21.51
C ILE A 659 33.66 -5.24 22.77
N GLU A 660 34.11 -5.94 23.80
CA GLU A 660 34.72 -5.30 24.98
C GLU A 660 35.96 -4.49 24.60
N THR A 661 36.78 -5.03 23.70
CA THR A 661 37.95 -4.32 23.16
C THR A 661 37.51 -3.10 22.34
N GLN A 662 36.47 -3.22 21.52
CA GLN A 662 35.93 -2.09 20.74
C GLN A 662 35.39 -0.97 21.65
N LEU A 663 34.61 -1.33 22.68
CA LEU A 663 34.05 -0.38 23.66
C LEU A 663 35.16 0.33 24.45
N LYS A 664 36.22 -0.38 24.79
CA LYS A 664 37.41 0.19 25.42
C LYS A 664 38.17 1.13 24.48
N ASN A 665 38.45 0.70 23.25
CA ASN A 665 39.24 1.50 22.30
C ASN A 665 38.53 2.78 21.87
N LEU A 666 37.21 2.75 21.69
CA LEU A 666 36.44 3.90 21.20
C LEU A 666 35.91 4.81 22.30
N PHE A 667 35.49 4.24 23.44
CA PHE A 667 34.76 4.97 24.49
C PHE A 667 35.40 4.84 25.88
N ASP A 668 36.52 4.14 26.01
CA ASP A 668 37.28 3.93 27.26
C ASP A 668 36.50 3.21 28.37
N PHE A 669 35.55 2.34 28.00
CA PHE A 669 34.82 1.51 28.98
C PHE A 669 35.62 0.27 29.41
N GLY A 670 35.74 0.09 30.73
CA GLY A 670 36.37 -1.11 31.32
C GLY A 670 35.46 -2.36 31.29
N PRO A 671 36.01 -3.58 31.25
CA PRO A 671 35.23 -4.83 31.24
C PRO A 671 34.25 -4.98 32.41
N GLU A 672 34.57 -4.41 33.57
CA GLU A 672 33.75 -4.37 34.79
C GLU A 672 32.54 -3.43 34.70
N GLU A 673 32.59 -2.43 33.82
CA GLU A 673 31.48 -1.50 33.62
C GLU A 673 30.41 -2.06 32.68
N ILE A 674 30.80 -3.02 31.83
CA ILE A 674 29.97 -3.58 30.76
C ILE A 674 29.03 -4.67 31.28
N ILE A 675 27.74 -4.50 31.03
CA ILE A 675 26.71 -5.48 31.40
C ILE A 675 26.39 -6.38 30.20
N ARG A 676 26.51 -7.70 30.38
CA ARG A 676 26.27 -8.70 29.33
C ARG A 676 24.89 -9.33 29.51
N ILE A 677 24.01 -9.24 28.53
CA ILE A 677 22.62 -9.71 28.63
C ILE A 677 22.15 -10.51 27.42
N SER A 678 21.09 -11.29 27.60
CA SER A 678 20.20 -11.69 26.51
C SER A 678 18.77 -11.25 26.85
N ALA A 679 18.27 -10.25 26.11
CA ALA A 679 16.89 -9.79 26.27
C ALA A 679 15.87 -10.88 25.88
N LYS A 680 16.24 -11.78 24.95
CA LYS A 680 15.40 -12.87 24.46
C LYS A 680 15.19 -13.97 25.49
N SER A 681 16.25 -14.44 26.15
CA SER A 681 16.12 -15.43 27.23
C SER A 681 15.79 -14.77 28.58
N GLY A 682 16.05 -13.46 28.72
CA GLY A 682 16.02 -12.73 29.97
C GLY A 682 17.28 -12.91 30.82
N PHE A 683 18.31 -13.56 30.30
CA PHE A 683 19.57 -13.74 31.02
C PHE A 683 20.19 -12.40 31.40
N ASN A 684 20.48 -12.25 32.69
CA ASN A 684 21.12 -11.08 33.30
C ASN A 684 20.42 -9.73 33.04
N VAL A 685 19.16 -9.70 32.59
CA VAL A 685 18.41 -8.45 32.44
C VAL A 685 18.07 -7.79 33.80
N PRO A 686 17.76 -8.53 34.89
CA PRO A 686 17.49 -7.90 36.18
C PRO A 686 18.64 -7.04 36.71
N SER A 687 19.90 -7.38 36.40
CA SER A 687 21.06 -6.58 36.82
C SER A 687 21.12 -5.20 36.15
N ILE A 688 20.45 -5.02 35.00
CA ILE A 688 20.29 -3.69 34.38
C ILE A 688 19.43 -2.79 35.24
N LEU A 689 18.31 -3.29 35.79
CA LEU A 689 17.45 -2.50 36.67
C LEU A 689 18.20 -2.08 37.94
N ASP A 690 19.03 -2.97 38.49
CA ASP A 690 19.90 -2.66 39.63
C ASP A 690 20.96 -1.61 39.24
N ALA A 691 21.63 -1.78 38.11
CA ALA A 691 22.63 -0.83 37.62
C ALA A 691 22.04 0.56 37.30
N ILE A 692 20.80 0.64 36.80
CA ILE A 692 20.10 1.92 36.59
C ILE A 692 19.94 2.66 37.92
N VAL A 693 19.52 1.96 38.98
CA VAL A 693 19.33 2.59 40.30
C VAL A 693 20.65 3.02 40.91
N GLU A 694 21.69 2.20 40.79
CA GLU A 694 23.00 2.42 41.42
C GLU A 694 23.89 3.42 40.67
N ARG A 695 23.89 3.39 39.33
CA ARG A 695 24.89 4.09 38.51
C ARG A 695 24.35 5.31 37.76
N ILE A 696 23.06 5.38 37.45
CA ILE A 696 22.47 6.58 36.82
C ILE A 696 22.19 7.61 37.92
N GLU A 697 22.51 8.87 37.65
CA GLU A 697 22.31 9.96 38.59
C GLU A 697 20.82 10.34 38.72
N PRO A 698 20.36 10.77 39.90
CA PRO A 698 19.03 11.35 40.06
C PRO A 698 18.90 12.67 39.30
N PRO A 699 17.68 13.08 38.90
CA PRO A 699 17.46 14.37 38.26
C PRO A 699 17.82 15.54 39.18
N THR A 700 18.51 16.54 38.64
CA THR A 700 18.80 17.82 39.29
C THR A 700 17.53 18.68 39.36
N ALA A 701 16.70 18.43 40.37
CA ALA A 701 15.38 19.02 40.49
C ALA A 701 15.14 19.65 41.88
N THR A 702 14.46 20.80 41.93
CA THR A 702 14.17 21.53 43.17
C THR A 702 12.67 21.58 43.45
N THR A 703 12.23 20.99 44.55
CA THR A 703 10.80 20.92 44.91
C THR A 703 10.20 22.24 45.37
N ASP A 704 10.98 23.09 46.05
CA ASP A 704 10.47 24.35 46.64
C ASP A 704 10.52 25.55 45.68
N ALA A 705 11.06 25.35 44.47
CA ALA A 705 11.15 26.37 43.44
C ALA A 705 9.79 26.58 42.73
N PRO A 706 9.54 27.75 42.11
CA PRO A 706 8.34 27.96 41.30
C PRO A 706 8.27 26.95 40.15
N PHE A 707 7.06 26.60 39.72
CA PHE A 707 6.86 25.58 38.69
C PHE A 707 7.62 25.93 37.40
N ARG A 708 8.47 24.99 36.95
CA ARG A 708 9.14 25.01 35.64
C ARG A 708 9.24 23.60 35.06
N ALA A 709 8.76 23.42 33.83
CA ALA A 709 8.83 22.17 33.09
C ALA A 709 9.25 22.36 31.62
N LEU A 710 9.95 21.37 31.09
CA LEU A 710 10.38 21.28 29.69
C LEU A 710 9.41 20.38 28.92
N ILE A 711 8.85 20.88 27.81
CA ILE A 711 8.16 20.03 26.84
C ILE A 711 9.23 19.33 25.98
N PHE A 712 9.33 18.00 26.08
CA PHE A 712 10.29 17.21 25.29
C PHE A 712 9.64 16.36 24.19
N ASP A 713 8.33 16.11 24.26
CA ASP A 713 7.55 15.51 23.17
C ASP A 713 6.09 15.99 23.21
N SER A 714 5.36 15.84 22.11
CA SER A 714 3.92 16.13 22.04
C SER A 714 3.22 15.31 20.97
N TRP A 715 1.91 15.16 21.10
CA TRP A 715 1.04 14.65 20.05
C TRP A 715 -0.34 15.27 20.13
N PHE A 716 -1.09 15.17 19.03
CA PHE A 716 -2.43 15.67 18.94
C PHE A 716 -3.45 14.56 19.17
N ASP A 717 -4.39 14.81 20.08
CA ASP A 717 -5.60 14.01 20.26
C ASP A 717 -6.82 14.81 19.79
N HIS A 718 -7.73 14.16 19.06
CA HIS A 718 -8.89 14.81 18.45
C HIS A 718 -9.89 15.37 19.49
N PHE A 719 -9.97 14.76 20.67
CA PHE A 719 -10.91 15.14 21.72
C PHE A 719 -10.25 15.96 22.82
N ARG A 720 -8.99 15.65 23.15
CA ARG A 720 -8.26 16.27 24.26
C ARG A 720 -7.33 17.42 23.83
N GLY A 721 -7.15 17.63 22.52
CA GLY A 721 -6.24 18.64 21.96
C GLY A 721 -4.79 18.17 21.99
N ALA A 722 -3.83 19.10 21.97
CA ALA A 722 -2.43 18.75 22.07
C ALA A 722 -2.09 18.25 23.49
N ILE A 723 -1.55 17.04 23.58
CA ILE A 723 -1.03 16.42 24.78
C ILE A 723 0.49 16.61 24.76
N ALA A 724 1.02 17.25 25.81
CA ALA A 724 2.45 17.53 25.91
C ALA A 724 3.10 16.60 26.94
N CYS A 725 4.19 15.94 26.56
CA CYS A 725 5.08 15.22 27.47
C CYS A 725 6.07 16.21 28.07
N VAL A 726 6.10 16.24 29.40
CA VAL A 726 6.86 17.21 30.18
C VAL A 726 7.79 16.55 31.18
N LEU A 727 8.98 17.12 31.31
CA LEU A 727 9.88 16.90 32.45
C LEU A 727 9.73 18.08 33.41
N VAL A 728 9.23 17.84 34.61
CA VAL A 728 9.14 18.87 35.65
C VAL A 728 10.51 18.98 36.32
N THR A 729 11.16 20.15 36.24
CA THR A 729 12.48 20.36 36.89
C THR A 729 12.35 21.09 38.21
N GLU A 730 11.36 21.97 38.33
CA GLU A 730 11.17 22.82 39.49
C GLU A 730 9.69 22.85 39.86
N GLY A 731 9.41 22.85 41.17
CA GLY A 731 8.07 22.94 41.72
C GLY A 731 7.20 21.71 41.46
N ALA A 732 5.90 21.93 41.37
CA ALA A 732 4.91 20.91 41.08
C ALA A 732 3.82 21.44 40.14
N LEU A 733 3.20 20.52 39.40
CA LEU A 733 2.13 20.77 38.45
C LEU A 733 0.89 19.97 38.85
N ALA A 734 -0.20 20.66 39.18
CA ALA A 734 -1.46 20.03 39.56
C ALA A 734 -2.62 20.44 38.63
N LYS A 735 -3.68 19.63 38.64
CA LYS A 735 -4.92 19.97 37.94
C LYS A 735 -5.52 21.28 38.46
N GLY A 736 -5.96 22.15 37.54
CA GLY A 736 -6.53 23.47 37.80
C GLY A 736 -5.49 24.59 37.96
N GLN A 737 -4.19 24.27 37.91
CA GLN A 737 -3.13 25.26 37.97
C GLN A 737 -3.05 26.06 36.66
N MET A 738 -2.79 27.36 36.77
CA MET A 738 -2.51 28.21 35.62
C MET A 738 -1.03 28.14 35.29
N ILE A 739 -0.72 27.89 34.01
CA ILE A 739 0.64 27.85 33.48
C ILE A 739 0.78 28.79 32.28
N ARG A 740 2.00 29.25 32.02
CA ARG A 740 2.33 30.08 30.86
C ARG A 740 3.47 29.43 30.07
N SER A 741 3.36 29.51 28.74
CA SER A 741 4.46 29.18 27.83
C SER A 741 5.37 30.40 27.64
N PHE A 742 6.68 30.17 27.65
CA PHE A 742 7.69 31.23 27.55
C PHE A 742 7.74 31.89 26.16
N ASN A 743 7.85 31.11 25.09
CA ASN A 743 7.95 31.63 23.73
C ASN A 743 6.59 32.02 23.16
N ASN A 744 5.54 31.21 23.40
CA ASN A 744 4.20 31.51 22.87
C ASN A 744 3.45 32.58 23.69
N GLN A 745 3.91 32.88 24.91
CA GLN A 745 3.35 33.86 25.84
C GLN A 745 1.87 33.65 26.24
N LYS A 746 1.29 32.53 25.83
CA LYS A 746 -0.09 32.12 26.15
C LYS A 746 -0.15 31.47 27.53
N GLU A 747 -1.25 31.74 28.22
CA GLU A 747 -1.62 31.12 29.49
C GLU A 747 -2.62 30.00 29.25
N TYR A 748 -2.50 28.92 30.01
CA TYR A 748 -3.35 27.75 29.93
C TYR A 748 -3.74 27.28 31.32
N GLU A 749 -4.93 26.71 31.43
CA GLU A 749 -5.38 26.00 32.62
C GLU A 749 -5.11 24.49 32.46
N VAL A 750 -4.50 23.88 33.46
CA VAL A 750 -4.18 22.45 33.45
C VAL A 750 -5.46 21.63 33.70
N LEU A 751 -5.91 20.87 32.71
CA LEU A 751 -7.09 20.02 32.81
C LEU A 751 -6.78 18.65 33.43
N GLU A 752 -5.63 18.08 33.06
CA GLU A 752 -5.19 16.76 33.46
C GLU A 752 -3.66 16.69 33.45
N VAL A 753 -3.11 15.97 34.43
CA VAL A 753 -1.70 15.58 34.50
C VAL A 753 -1.63 14.09 34.79
N GLY A 754 -0.60 13.42 34.30
CA GLY A 754 -0.43 12.00 34.55
C GLY A 754 0.91 11.45 34.07
N ILE A 755 1.09 10.13 34.18
CA ILE A 755 2.27 9.41 33.72
C ILE A 755 1.88 8.35 32.70
N MET A 756 2.85 7.89 31.91
CA MET A 756 2.67 6.80 30.95
C MET A 756 3.04 5.47 31.64
N HIS A 757 2.11 4.53 31.79
CA HIS A 757 2.38 3.25 32.48
C HIS A 757 1.51 2.09 31.97
N PRO A 758 1.83 1.50 30.80
CA PRO A 758 2.42 2.09 29.60
C PRO A 758 1.42 2.98 28.82
N ASP A 759 0.15 2.91 29.21
CA ASP A 759 -0.92 3.79 28.78
C ASP A 759 -1.07 4.99 29.73
N PRO A 760 -1.70 6.10 29.32
CA PRO A 760 -1.81 7.29 30.14
C PRO A 760 -2.66 7.03 31.40
N ILE A 761 -2.06 7.23 32.58
CA ILE A 761 -2.71 7.14 33.89
C ILE A 761 -2.75 8.54 34.52
N PRO A 762 -3.93 9.10 34.84
CA PRO A 762 -4.04 10.38 35.52
C PRO A 762 -3.49 10.33 36.95
N CYS A 763 -2.80 11.40 37.36
CA CYS A 763 -2.21 11.56 38.69
C CYS A 763 -2.73 12.85 39.35
N LYS A 764 -2.55 12.99 40.66
CA LYS A 764 -2.93 14.22 41.37
C LYS A 764 -2.07 15.42 40.97
N ALA A 765 -0.75 15.21 40.92
CA ALA A 765 0.25 16.21 40.56
C ALA A 765 1.50 15.53 40.00
N LEU A 766 2.26 16.26 39.20
CA LEU A 766 3.64 15.92 38.80
C LEU A 766 4.60 16.81 39.58
N HIS A 767 5.61 16.20 40.20
CA HIS A 767 6.59 16.88 41.04
C HIS A 767 7.95 17.00 40.34
N ALA A 768 8.81 17.88 40.86
CA ALA A 768 10.18 18.07 40.40
C ALA A 768 10.94 16.72 40.25
N GLY A 769 11.57 16.54 39.09
CA GLY A 769 12.27 15.33 38.66
C GLY A 769 11.42 14.35 37.85
N GLN A 770 10.08 14.47 37.87
CA GLN A 770 9.17 13.51 37.26
C GLN A 770 8.90 13.81 35.79
N VAL A 771 8.74 12.74 35.01
CA VAL A 771 8.33 12.76 33.61
C VAL A 771 6.86 12.35 33.53
N GLY A 772 6.06 13.08 32.76
CA GLY A 772 4.64 12.79 32.59
C GLY A 772 4.02 13.52 31.40
N TYR A 773 2.71 13.45 31.27
CA TYR A 773 1.95 14.21 30.29
C TYR A 773 1.09 15.28 30.96
N VAL A 774 0.80 16.35 30.21
CA VAL A 774 -0.10 17.44 30.62
C VAL A 774 -1.09 17.74 29.48
N ILE A 775 -2.33 18.02 29.86
CA ILE A 775 -3.42 18.42 28.95
C ILE A 775 -3.92 19.80 29.36
N CYS A 776 -3.81 20.78 28.46
CA CYS A 776 -4.02 22.21 28.74
C CYS A 776 -4.95 22.90 27.72
N ASN A 777 -5.78 22.15 27.00
CA ASN A 777 -6.65 22.65 25.92
C ASN A 777 -5.90 23.45 24.83
N MET A 778 -4.65 23.07 24.58
CA MET A 778 -3.84 23.62 23.49
C MET A 778 -4.46 23.18 22.16
N LYS A 779 -4.83 24.16 21.32
CA LYS A 779 -5.62 23.89 20.11
C LYS A 779 -4.79 23.32 18.97
N THR A 780 -3.49 23.61 18.97
CA THR A 780 -2.56 23.17 17.93
C THR A 780 -1.28 22.63 18.56
N VAL A 781 -0.62 21.69 17.90
CA VAL A 781 0.67 21.15 18.39
C VAL A 781 1.78 22.23 18.36
N GLN A 782 1.63 23.26 17.53
CA GLN A 782 2.52 24.42 17.54
C GLN A 782 2.50 25.16 18.90
N GLU A 783 1.37 25.14 19.62
CA GLU A 783 1.28 25.69 20.98
C GLU A 783 2.05 24.84 22.00
N ALA A 784 2.15 23.53 21.74
CA ALA A 784 2.92 22.54 22.50
C ALA A 784 4.29 22.25 21.85
N SER A 785 4.95 23.27 21.31
CA SER A 785 6.23 23.10 20.61
C SER A 785 7.27 22.43 21.50
N VAL A 786 8.06 21.51 20.94
CA VAL A 786 9.12 20.84 21.69
C VAL A 786 10.27 21.80 21.98
N GLY A 787 10.81 21.76 23.21
CA GLY A 787 11.77 22.73 23.73
C GLY A 787 11.15 23.93 24.41
N GLU A 788 9.82 23.99 24.44
CA GLU A 788 9.09 25.04 25.12
C GLU A 788 9.21 24.91 26.64
N THR A 789 9.31 26.04 27.32
CA THR A 789 9.34 26.10 28.79
C THR A 789 7.95 26.48 29.31
N LEU A 790 7.35 25.61 30.11
CA LEU A 790 6.13 25.88 30.86
C LEU A 790 6.50 26.35 32.26
N PHE A 791 5.90 27.45 32.71
CA PHE A 791 6.19 28.02 34.02
C PHE A 791 4.96 28.69 34.67
N GLU A 792 5.06 29.01 35.95
CA GLU A 792 4.00 29.70 36.67
C GLU A 792 3.88 31.19 36.27
N PRO A 793 2.68 31.69 35.86
CA PRO A 793 2.51 33.07 35.38
C PRO A 793 2.96 34.15 36.37
N SER A 794 2.79 33.88 37.67
CA SER A 794 3.08 34.78 38.79
C SER A 794 4.55 35.19 38.91
N LYS A 795 5.47 34.47 38.25
CA LYS A 795 6.93 34.57 38.49
C LYS A 795 7.77 34.78 37.23
N LYS A 796 7.20 35.39 36.18
CA LYS A 796 7.84 35.60 34.87
C LYS A 796 9.28 36.16 34.92
N ASP A 797 9.57 37.07 35.84
CA ASP A 797 10.87 37.76 35.89
C ASP A 797 12.02 36.91 36.47
N VAL A 798 11.71 35.72 37.02
CA VAL A 798 12.67 34.82 37.69
C VAL A 798 13.00 33.59 36.83
N VAL A 799 12.23 33.34 35.76
CA VAL A 799 12.34 32.10 34.97
C VAL A 799 13.37 32.25 33.86
N VAL A 800 14.44 31.46 33.96
CA VAL A 800 15.39 31.24 32.85
C VAL A 800 14.81 30.14 31.96
N PRO A 801 14.59 30.38 30.66
CA PRO A 801 14.08 29.36 29.75
C PRO A 801 15.12 28.26 29.52
N PHE A 802 14.65 27.04 29.26
CA PHE A 802 15.54 25.97 28.80
C PHE A 802 16.19 26.34 27.47
N PRO A 803 17.39 25.79 27.17
CA PRO A 803 17.98 25.93 25.85
C PRO A 803 17.00 25.37 24.81
N GLY A 804 16.41 26.25 24.00
CA GLY A 804 15.46 25.82 22.99
C GLY A 804 16.12 24.92 21.95
N PHE A 805 15.38 23.93 21.45
CA PHE A 805 15.89 23.10 20.35
C PHE A 805 15.99 23.95 19.07
N LYS A 806 17.08 23.77 18.31
CA LYS A 806 17.17 24.35 16.97
C LYS A 806 16.12 23.68 16.09
N LYS A 807 15.27 24.48 15.42
CA LYS A 807 14.35 23.96 14.40
C LYS A 807 15.17 23.26 13.32
N VAL A 808 14.90 21.97 13.13
CA VAL A 808 15.60 21.18 12.11
C VAL A 808 15.05 21.56 10.75
N LYS A 809 15.96 21.86 9.82
CA LYS A 809 15.60 22.14 8.45
C LYS A 809 15.43 20.82 7.70
N PRO A 810 14.36 20.68 6.90
CA PRO A 810 14.23 19.55 5.98
C PRO A 810 15.41 19.50 5.01
N THR A 811 15.84 18.29 4.72
CA THR A 811 17.07 17.97 3.99
C THR A 811 16.73 17.35 2.64
N VAL A 812 15.59 16.64 2.60
CA VAL A 812 15.04 15.92 1.45
C VAL A 812 13.66 16.46 1.15
N TYR A 813 13.36 16.71 -0.13
CA TYR A 813 12.07 17.19 -0.58
C TYR A 813 11.48 16.25 -1.63
N ALA A 814 10.19 15.96 -1.53
CA ALA A 814 9.46 15.19 -2.52
C ALA A 814 8.08 15.81 -2.78
N GLY A 815 7.56 15.62 -4.00
CA GLY A 815 6.18 15.92 -4.30
C GLY A 815 5.27 14.81 -3.77
N LEU A 816 4.15 15.19 -3.17
CA LEU A 816 3.12 14.33 -2.63
C LEU A 816 1.80 14.65 -3.34
N TYR A 817 1.27 13.67 -4.06
CA TYR A 817 0.07 13.82 -4.89
C TYR A 817 -0.92 12.70 -4.60
N PRO A 818 -2.25 12.95 -4.67
CA PRO A 818 -3.23 11.89 -4.56
C PRO A 818 -3.17 11.00 -5.82
N VAL A 819 -3.50 9.71 -5.67
CA VAL A 819 -3.64 8.81 -6.84
C VAL A 819 -4.81 9.26 -7.72
N GLU A 820 -5.91 9.64 -7.09
CA GLU A 820 -7.10 10.18 -7.75
C GLU A 820 -7.34 11.65 -7.38
N THR A 821 -7.64 12.50 -8.37
CA THR A 821 -7.85 13.94 -8.13
C THR A 821 -9.06 14.25 -7.25
N SER A 822 -10.01 13.32 -7.13
CA SER A 822 -11.17 13.41 -6.22
C SER A 822 -10.79 13.34 -4.75
N GLU A 823 -9.70 12.65 -4.41
CA GLU A 823 -9.24 12.43 -3.02
C GLU A 823 -8.42 13.61 -2.48
N TYR A 824 -8.25 14.69 -3.26
CA TYR A 824 -7.40 15.82 -2.88
C TYR A 824 -7.81 16.44 -1.54
N GLU A 825 -9.11 16.65 -1.29
CA GLU A 825 -9.58 17.27 -0.04
C GLU A 825 -9.40 16.35 1.18
N ASP A 826 -9.63 15.04 1.01
CA ASP A 826 -9.42 14.06 2.07
C ASP A 826 -7.94 13.93 2.40
N LEU A 827 -7.08 13.86 1.36
CA LEU A 827 -5.64 13.83 1.52
C LEU A 827 -5.11 15.12 2.15
N LYS A 828 -5.66 16.29 1.79
CA LYS A 828 -5.30 17.55 2.41
C LYS A 828 -5.51 17.52 3.91
N GLN A 829 -6.69 17.06 4.35
CA GLN A 829 -6.99 16.93 5.77
C GLN A 829 -6.07 15.91 6.45
N ALA A 830 -5.76 14.79 5.80
CA ALA A 830 -4.84 13.78 6.31
C ALA A 830 -3.41 14.33 6.48
N VAL A 831 -2.89 15.04 5.48
CA VAL A 831 -1.56 15.67 5.52
C VAL A 831 -1.51 16.73 6.61
N GLU A 832 -2.50 17.63 6.69
CA GLU A 832 -2.57 18.65 7.73
C GLU A 832 -2.60 18.03 9.13
N ARG A 833 -3.39 16.96 9.33
CA ARG A 833 -3.46 16.24 10.61
C ARG A 833 -2.16 15.52 10.96
N LEU A 834 -1.52 14.85 10.00
CA LEU A 834 -0.27 14.15 10.25
C LEU A 834 0.88 15.13 10.56
N CYS A 835 0.93 16.28 9.87
CA CYS A 835 1.88 17.35 10.15
C CYS A 835 1.68 18.02 11.52
N LEU A 836 0.52 17.90 12.15
CA LEU A 836 0.36 18.31 13.55
C LEU A 836 1.19 17.40 14.45
N ASN A 837 1.22 16.09 14.19
CA ASN A 837 1.99 15.13 14.98
C ASN A 837 3.48 15.11 14.64
N ASP A 838 3.85 15.49 13.41
CA ASP A 838 5.21 15.52 12.92
C ASP A 838 5.66 16.95 12.56
N SER A 839 6.19 17.64 13.56
CA SER A 839 6.66 19.03 13.41
C SER A 839 7.93 19.17 12.55
N SER A 840 8.58 18.07 12.19
CA SER A 840 9.79 18.08 11.35
C SER A 840 9.46 18.15 9.85
N VAL A 841 8.21 17.85 9.48
CA VAL A 841 7.72 17.89 8.11
C VAL A 841 7.29 19.31 7.74
N THR A 842 7.71 19.77 6.56
CA THR A 842 7.23 21.04 5.99
C THR A 842 6.42 20.76 4.75
N VAL A 843 5.28 21.44 4.60
CA VAL A 843 4.37 21.23 3.48
C VAL A 843 4.12 22.56 2.79
N THR A 844 4.33 22.60 1.47
CA THR A 844 3.96 23.75 0.63
C THR A 844 3.05 23.28 -0.51
N PRO A 845 1.95 23.98 -0.84
CA PRO A 845 1.10 23.58 -1.96
C PRO A 845 1.89 23.54 -3.27
N ASP A 846 1.66 22.50 -4.06
CA ASP A 846 2.31 22.29 -5.36
C ASP A 846 1.26 21.86 -6.41
N SER A 847 1.55 22.09 -7.68
CA SER A 847 0.65 21.71 -8.78
C SER A 847 1.43 21.14 -9.94
N SER A 848 1.08 19.91 -10.33
CA SER A 848 1.63 19.23 -11.48
C SER A 848 0.59 19.17 -12.60
N PRO A 849 0.94 19.53 -13.85
CA PRO A 849 0.05 19.35 -15.00
C PRO A 849 -0.34 17.88 -15.25
N ALA A 850 0.48 16.92 -14.81
CA ALA A 850 0.25 15.49 -15.00
C ALA A 850 -0.46 14.83 -13.80
N LEU A 851 -0.02 15.15 -12.58
CA LEU A 851 -0.52 14.54 -11.34
C LEU A 851 -1.66 15.34 -10.67
N GLY A 852 -1.87 16.59 -11.09
CA GLY A 852 -2.88 17.49 -10.52
C GLY A 852 -2.35 18.28 -9.32
N LEU A 853 -3.26 18.67 -8.44
CA LEU A 853 -2.93 19.40 -7.22
C LEU A 853 -2.29 18.46 -6.19
N GLY A 854 -1.28 18.95 -5.48
CA GLY A 854 -0.60 18.20 -4.43
C GLY A 854 0.21 19.14 -3.53
N TRP A 855 1.28 18.60 -2.95
CA TRP A 855 2.16 19.35 -2.07
C TRP A 855 3.62 19.01 -2.34
N ARG A 856 4.50 19.99 -2.14
CA ARG A 856 5.93 19.77 -1.96
C ARG A 856 6.18 19.62 -0.47
N VAL A 857 6.65 18.44 -0.10
CA VAL A 857 6.88 18.05 1.29
C VAL A 857 8.37 17.92 1.54
N GLY A 858 8.85 18.55 2.60
CA GLY A 858 10.22 18.45 3.10
C GLY A 858 10.29 17.50 4.30
N PHE A 859 11.27 16.60 4.27
CA PHE A 859 11.56 15.55 5.25
C PHE A 859 13.01 15.65 5.76
N LEU A 860 13.28 14.99 6.88
CA LEU A 860 14.63 14.87 7.45
C LEU A 860 15.52 13.87 6.70
N GLY A 861 14.92 12.96 5.93
CA GLY A 861 15.62 11.95 5.15
C GLY A 861 14.65 11.05 4.37
N VAL A 862 15.19 10.05 3.67
CA VAL A 862 14.42 9.16 2.79
C VAL A 862 13.55 8.20 3.60
N LEU A 863 14.03 7.66 4.71
CA LEU A 863 13.23 6.77 5.56
C LEU A 863 12.06 7.54 6.17
N HIS A 864 12.31 8.77 6.63
CA HIS A 864 11.25 9.64 7.14
C HIS A 864 10.18 9.89 6.07
N MET A 865 10.57 10.18 4.81
CA MET A 865 9.63 10.31 3.69
C MET A 865 8.78 9.04 3.49
N GLU A 866 9.40 7.85 3.50
CA GLU A 866 8.68 6.59 3.33
C GLU A 866 7.72 6.29 4.47
N VAL A 867 8.16 6.52 5.71
CA VAL A 867 7.33 6.33 6.91
C VAL A 867 6.14 7.29 6.87
N PHE A 868 6.34 8.55 6.51
CA PHE A 868 5.26 9.52 6.37
C PHE A 868 4.23 9.08 5.33
N GLY A 869 4.68 8.61 4.16
CA GLY A 869 3.80 8.06 3.13
C GLY A 869 3.02 6.81 3.59
N ALA A 870 3.69 5.89 4.29
CA ALA A 870 3.06 4.69 4.85
C ALA A 870 2.00 5.05 5.91
N ARG A 871 2.28 6.02 6.78
CA ARG A 871 1.33 6.50 7.79
C ARG A 871 0.09 7.13 7.18
N LEU A 872 0.21 7.88 6.08
CA LEU A 872 -0.97 8.42 5.38
C LEU A 872 -1.89 7.30 4.86
N SER A 873 -1.31 6.22 4.31
CA SER A 873 -2.07 5.08 3.82
C SER A 873 -2.65 4.23 4.95
N GLN A 874 -1.90 4.02 6.04
CA GLN A 874 -2.33 3.14 7.15
C GLN A 874 -3.27 3.83 8.15
N GLU A 875 -3.01 5.10 8.51
CA GLU A 875 -3.80 5.82 9.53
C GLU A 875 -5.02 6.54 8.94
N TYR A 876 -4.94 6.98 7.68
CA TYR A 876 -5.97 7.81 7.05
C TYR A 876 -6.59 7.19 5.79
N ASP A 877 -6.21 5.95 5.42
CA ASP A 877 -6.63 5.27 4.18
C ASP A 877 -6.36 6.11 2.91
N ALA A 878 -5.35 6.99 2.97
CA ALA A 878 -5.05 7.94 1.91
C ALA A 878 -3.89 7.41 1.04
N ASN A 879 -4.21 6.99 -0.18
CA ASN A 879 -3.20 6.49 -1.12
C ASN A 879 -2.49 7.64 -1.81
N VAL A 880 -1.17 7.72 -1.61
CA VAL A 880 -0.34 8.83 -2.11
C VAL A 880 0.72 8.38 -3.10
N ILE A 881 1.04 9.28 -4.04
CA ILE A 881 2.19 9.18 -4.93
C ILE A 881 3.26 10.13 -4.39
N LEU A 882 4.37 9.56 -3.93
CA LEU A 882 5.59 10.30 -3.60
C LEU A 882 6.52 10.32 -4.81
N THR A 883 6.95 11.50 -5.23
CA THR A 883 7.94 11.66 -6.31
C THR A 883 9.35 11.30 -5.82
N ALA A 884 10.28 11.14 -6.74
CA ALA A 884 11.69 10.96 -6.42
C ALA A 884 12.18 12.10 -5.50
N PRO A 885 12.97 11.78 -4.45
CA PRO A 885 13.47 12.77 -3.53
C PRO A 885 14.49 13.69 -4.22
N ASN A 886 14.48 14.96 -3.83
CA ASN A 886 15.38 16.00 -4.30
C ASN A 886 16.00 16.75 -3.11
N VAL A 887 17.12 17.45 -3.34
CA VAL A 887 17.76 18.30 -2.33
C VAL A 887 17.55 19.79 -2.62
N GLU A 888 17.78 20.61 -1.61
CA GLU A 888 17.79 22.07 -1.74
C GLU A 888 19.12 22.56 -2.32
N TYR A 889 19.13 22.95 -3.60
CA TYR A 889 20.27 23.65 -4.20
C TYR A 889 20.16 25.16 -3.96
N GLN A 890 21.29 25.85 -3.93
CA GLN A 890 21.32 27.32 -3.87
C GLN A 890 22.04 27.89 -5.09
N ALA A 891 21.66 29.09 -5.50
CA ALA A 891 22.38 29.84 -6.53
C ALA A 891 22.70 31.24 -6.05
N ARG A 892 23.99 31.60 -6.13
CA ARG A 892 24.47 32.96 -5.89
C ARG A 892 24.26 33.77 -7.16
N ILE A 893 23.41 34.79 -7.08
CA ILE A 893 23.08 35.65 -8.21
C ILE A 893 24.13 36.75 -8.31
N LYS A 894 24.60 37.01 -9.54
CA LYS A 894 25.57 38.09 -9.81
C LYS A 894 25.10 39.41 -9.22
N ASP A 895 26.05 40.21 -8.70
CA ASP A 895 25.75 41.50 -8.09
C ASP A 895 25.44 42.59 -9.13
N ASN A 896 24.29 42.46 -9.78
CA ASN A 896 23.74 43.46 -10.67
C ASN A 896 22.37 43.89 -10.14
N ALA A 897 22.29 45.16 -9.70
CA ALA A 897 21.10 45.74 -9.10
C ALA A 897 19.84 45.62 -9.99
N THR A 898 20.00 45.59 -11.31
CA THR A 898 18.89 45.46 -12.27
C THR A 898 18.37 44.02 -12.31
N ILE A 899 19.27 43.03 -12.32
CA ILE A 899 18.93 41.60 -12.39
C ILE A 899 18.32 41.15 -11.07
N ARG A 900 18.97 41.49 -9.93
CA ARG A 900 18.49 41.16 -8.59
C ARG A 900 17.09 41.73 -8.34
N LYS A 901 16.86 43.03 -8.58
CA LYS A 901 15.55 43.67 -8.33
C LYS A 901 14.46 43.23 -9.31
N LYS A 902 14.73 43.07 -10.61
CA LYS A 902 13.68 42.75 -11.60
C LYS A 902 13.30 41.28 -11.67
N ARG A 903 14.24 40.34 -11.48
CA ARG A 903 13.99 38.90 -11.70
C ARG A 903 13.98 38.07 -10.42
N TYR A 904 14.69 38.51 -9.37
CA TYR A 904 14.91 37.72 -8.15
C TYR A 904 14.54 38.47 -6.85
N HIS A 905 13.64 39.47 -6.94
CA HIS A 905 13.11 40.24 -5.81
C HIS A 905 14.15 40.84 -4.86
N GLY A 906 15.33 41.21 -5.39
CA GLY A 906 16.43 41.80 -4.64
C GLY A 906 17.29 40.80 -3.87
N LYS A 907 17.04 39.49 -3.98
CA LYS A 907 17.81 38.46 -3.29
C LYS A 907 19.14 38.18 -4.00
N GLY A 908 20.23 38.16 -3.24
CA GLY A 908 21.57 37.80 -3.74
C GLY A 908 21.80 36.29 -3.81
N GLU A 909 20.98 35.52 -3.11
CA GLU A 909 21.02 34.06 -3.07
C GLU A 909 19.59 33.53 -3.17
N ILE A 910 19.39 32.54 -4.04
CA ILE A 910 18.08 31.93 -4.28
C ILE A 910 18.15 30.43 -4.03
N THR A 911 17.10 29.91 -3.44
CA THR A 911 16.88 28.47 -3.27
C THR A 911 16.24 27.88 -4.51
N ILE A 912 16.72 26.71 -4.95
CA ILE A 912 16.22 25.97 -6.11
C ILE A 912 15.77 24.59 -5.62
N LEU A 913 14.45 24.39 -5.61
CA LEU A 913 13.80 23.10 -5.29
C LEU A 913 13.18 22.46 -6.53
N ASP A 914 12.61 23.27 -7.42
CA ASP A 914 11.94 22.82 -8.64
C ASP A 914 12.86 23.03 -9.87
N PRO A 915 13.09 21.99 -10.69
CA PRO A 915 13.72 22.13 -12.01
C PRO A 915 13.02 23.15 -12.93
N GLY A 916 11.72 23.40 -12.76
CA GLY A 916 10.99 24.46 -13.47
C GLY A 916 11.51 25.87 -13.15
N ALA A 917 11.86 26.12 -11.88
CA ALA A 917 12.36 27.39 -11.37
C ALA A 917 13.89 27.56 -11.49
N PHE A 918 14.57 26.69 -12.25
CA PHE A 918 16.03 26.77 -12.43
C PHE A 918 16.43 28.10 -13.08
N PRO A 919 17.32 28.90 -12.45
CA PRO A 919 17.69 30.22 -12.96
C PRO A 919 18.50 30.11 -14.26
N ASP A 920 18.47 31.17 -15.06
CA ASP A 920 19.29 31.24 -16.26
C ASP A 920 20.79 31.24 -15.86
N PRO A 921 21.61 30.32 -16.39
CA PRO A 921 23.05 30.27 -16.07
C PRO A 921 23.79 31.58 -16.31
N SER A 922 23.28 32.47 -17.17
CA SER A 922 23.86 33.78 -17.40
C SER A 922 23.73 34.75 -16.20
N ASP A 923 22.68 34.61 -15.40
CA ASP A 923 22.39 35.45 -14.23
C ASP A 923 23.11 34.96 -12.95
N VAL A 924 23.58 33.71 -12.96
CA VAL A 924 24.19 33.03 -11.81
C VAL A 924 25.72 33.20 -11.81
N GLU A 925 26.27 33.45 -10.62
CA GLU A 925 27.70 33.47 -10.36
C GLU A 925 28.22 32.07 -10.04
N ALA A 926 27.59 31.40 -9.07
CA ALA A 926 27.92 30.04 -8.66
C ALA A 926 26.65 29.30 -8.22
N PHE A 927 26.59 28.00 -8.51
CA PHE A 927 25.62 27.09 -7.91
C PHE A 927 26.27 26.40 -6.70
N LEU A 928 25.46 26.18 -5.67
CA LEU A 928 25.86 25.57 -4.41
C LEU A 928 25.03 24.31 -4.19
N GLU A 929 25.69 23.20 -3.89
CA GLU A 929 25.04 21.95 -3.49
C GLU A 929 25.27 21.65 -2.01
N PRO A 930 24.29 21.05 -1.32
CA PRO A 930 24.43 20.68 0.09
C PRO A 930 25.38 19.50 0.24
N MET A 931 26.30 19.61 1.20
CA MET A 931 27.29 18.60 1.54
C MET A 931 26.96 17.94 2.88
N VAL A 932 27.34 16.67 3.01
CA VAL A 932 27.22 15.90 4.25
C VAL A 932 28.54 15.23 4.59
N LYS A 933 28.85 15.20 5.88
CA LYS A 933 29.90 14.36 6.43
C LYS A 933 29.31 12.99 6.72
N VAL A 934 29.81 11.97 6.05
CA VAL A 934 29.36 10.59 6.11
C VAL A 934 30.36 9.77 6.92
N THR A 935 29.85 9.03 7.89
CA THR A 935 30.62 8.07 8.69
C THR A 935 30.20 6.66 8.31
N ILE A 936 31.16 5.84 7.86
CA ILE A 936 30.95 4.45 7.47
C ILE A 936 31.78 3.56 8.36
N VAL A 937 31.15 2.59 9.03
CA VAL A 937 31.86 1.54 9.77
C VAL A 937 31.73 0.24 9.00
N VAL A 938 32.86 -0.43 8.75
CA VAL A 938 32.93 -1.59 7.86
C VAL A 938 34.11 -2.49 8.20
N PRO A 939 34.05 -3.80 7.90
CA PRO A 939 35.24 -4.64 7.91
C PRO A 939 36.32 -4.15 6.93
N SER A 940 37.59 -4.29 7.32
CA SER A 940 38.77 -3.80 6.57
C SER A 940 38.85 -4.36 5.14
N GLU A 941 38.33 -5.57 4.91
CA GLU A 941 38.26 -6.24 3.61
C GLU A 941 37.49 -5.44 2.54
N TYR A 942 36.48 -4.66 2.94
CA TYR A 942 35.60 -3.94 2.01
C TYR A 942 36.04 -2.51 1.72
N MET A 943 37.15 -2.05 2.29
CA MET A 943 37.66 -0.68 2.13
C MET A 943 37.80 -0.29 0.65
N GLY A 944 38.34 -1.17 -0.19
CA GLY A 944 38.52 -0.90 -1.63
C GLY A 944 37.19 -0.64 -2.35
N THR A 945 36.17 -1.43 -2.02
CA THR A 945 34.82 -1.32 -2.61
C THR A 945 34.14 -0.01 -2.18
N ILE A 946 34.26 0.36 -0.90
CA ILE A 946 33.70 1.63 -0.39
C ILE A 946 34.40 2.83 -0.98
N ASN A 947 35.73 2.81 -1.05
CA ASN A 947 36.49 3.91 -1.69
C ASN A 947 36.01 4.13 -3.13
N GLY A 948 35.75 3.05 -3.88
CA GLY A 948 35.18 3.13 -5.23
C GLY A 948 33.77 3.72 -5.25
N LEU A 949 32.90 3.32 -4.33
CA LEU A 949 31.54 3.84 -4.21
C LEU A 949 31.53 5.34 -3.86
N CYS A 950 32.24 5.75 -2.82
CA CYS A 950 32.32 7.15 -2.38
C CYS A 950 32.97 8.04 -3.46
N SER A 951 34.01 7.55 -4.14
CA SER A 951 34.64 8.30 -5.24
C SER A 951 33.68 8.48 -6.42
N LYS A 952 32.90 7.45 -6.77
CA LYS A 952 31.86 7.55 -7.82
C LYS A 952 30.76 8.55 -7.44
N ALA A 953 30.46 8.66 -6.16
CA ALA A 953 29.53 9.63 -5.59
C ALA A 953 30.16 11.04 -5.39
N ARG A 954 31.34 11.31 -5.97
CA ARG A 954 32.05 12.60 -5.88
C ARG A 954 32.50 12.98 -4.47
N GLY A 955 32.72 11.98 -3.61
CA GLY A 955 33.15 12.17 -2.24
C GLY A 955 34.61 12.57 -2.11
N GLN A 956 34.88 13.41 -1.11
CA GLN A 956 36.23 13.72 -0.65
C GLN A 956 36.55 12.84 0.55
N ARG A 957 37.70 12.15 0.50
CA ARG A 957 38.11 11.23 1.58
C ARG A 957 38.54 12.04 2.80
N GLY A 958 37.96 11.72 3.95
CA GLY A 958 38.34 12.25 5.26
C GLY A 958 39.26 11.30 6.02
N GLU A 959 39.07 11.25 7.33
CA GLU A 959 39.85 10.44 8.25
C GLU A 959 39.52 8.94 8.17
N ILE A 960 40.52 8.10 8.44
CA ILE A 960 40.38 6.65 8.55
C ILE A 960 40.91 6.24 9.93
N LEU A 961 40.08 5.59 10.73
CA LEU A 961 40.42 5.13 12.07
C LEU A 961 40.17 3.62 12.15
N SER A 962 41.13 2.86 12.72
CA SER A 962 40.93 1.45 13.04
C SER A 962 40.19 1.34 14.36
N ILE A 963 39.05 0.65 14.39
CA ILE A 963 38.30 0.39 15.64
C ILE A 963 38.96 -0.78 16.37
N ASP A 964 39.24 -1.84 15.62
CA ASP A 964 39.99 -3.03 16.02
C ASP A 964 40.78 -3.56 14.81
N ASP A 965 41.27 -4.80 14.88
CA ASP A 965 42.04 -5.44 13.79
C ASP A 965 41.18 -5.78 12.56
N GLU A 966 39.85 -5.87 12.72
CA GLU A 966 38.92 -6.31 11.67
C GLU A 966 38.06 -5.17 11.10
N GLN A 967 37.83 -4.09 11.84
CA GLN A 967 36.88 -3.02 11.52
C GLN A 967 37.54 -1.65 11.41
N LEU A 968 37.10 -0.90 10.40
CA LEU A 968 37.52 0.46 10.10
C LEU A 968 36.33 1.43 10.20
N LYS A 969 36.57 2.60 10.75
CA LYS A 969 35.74 3.79 10.63
C LYS A 969 36.31 4.67 9.50
N LEU A 970 35.48 4.98 8.52
CA LEU A 970 35.82 5.81 7.37
C LEU A 970 34.97 7.07 7.39
N GLU A 971 35.61 8.24 7.35
CA GLU A 971 34.91 9.52 7.18
C GLU A 971 35.03 10.01 5.74
N TRP A 972 33.92 10.45 5.17
CA TRP A 972 33.84 10.97 3.81
C TRP A 972 32.98 12.23 3.78
N ARG A 973 33.35 13.21 2.95
CA ARG A 973 32.51 14.36 2.66
C ARG A 973 31.84 14.15 1.30
N LEU A 974 30.52 14.00 1.28
CA LEU A 974 29.74 13.63 0.09
C LEU A 974 28.64 14.66 -0.20
N PRO A 975 28.30 14.90 -1.47
CA PRO A 975 27.11 15.68 -1.81
C PRO A 975 25.83 14.95 -1.39
N LEU A 976 24.93 15.63 -0.67
CA LEU A 976 23.70 15.02 -0.16
C LEU A 976 22.86 14.42 -1.30
N ALA A 977 22.84 15.06 -2.47
CA ALA A 977 22.11 14.58 -3.64
C ALA A 977 22.50 13.15 -4.07
N GLU A 978 23.79 12.80 -3.96
CA GLU A 978 24.27 11.44 -4.30
C GLU A 978 24.00 10.46 -3.15
N VAL A 979 24.04 10.93 -1.90
CA VAL A 979 23.75 10.11 -0.72
C VAL A 979 22.28 9.65 -0.70
N ILE A 980 21.34 10.54 -1.03
CA ILE A 980 19.91 10.20 -1.04
C ILE A 980 19.50 9.36 -2.26
N THR A 981 20.34 9.28 -3.29
CA THR A 981 20.06 8.50 -4.51
C THR A 981 20.76 7.15 -4.51
N ASP A 982 20.10 6.13 -3.93
CA ASP A 982 20.51 4.71 -4.00
C ASP A 982 21.88 4.41 -3.34
N PHE A 983 22.49 5.36 -2.63
CA PHE A 983 23.82 5.17 -2.01
C PHE A 983 23.79 4.11 -0.92
N PHE A 984 22.83 4.21 0.01
CA PHE A 984 22.70 3.29 1.13
C PHE A 984 22.41 1.85 0.68
N GLU A 985 21.54 1.67 -0.32
CA GLU A 985 21.25 0.38 -0.92
C GLU A 985 22.46 -0.22 -1.63
N GLN A 986 23.21 0.60 -2.38
CA GLN A 986 24.47 0.17 -3.00
C GLN A 986 25.51 -0.22 -1.95
N LEU A 987 25.65 0.56 -0.88
CA LEU A 987 26.57 0.29 0.22
C LEU A 987 26.25 -1.06 0.88
N LYS A 988 24.97 -1.29 1.24
CA LYS A 988 24.53 -2.58 1.80
C LYS A 988 24.77 -3.74 0.83
N ARG A 989 24.41 -3.58 -0.44
CA ARG A 989 24.59 -4.65 -1.45
C ARG A 989 26.07 -5.00 -1.68
N LEU A 990 26.95 -4.00 -1.71
CA LEU A 990 28.38 -4.18 -1.98
C LEU A 990 29.15 -4.75 -0.78
N THR A 991 28.61 -4.58 0.42
CA THR A 991 29.22 -5.02 1.68
C THR A 991 28.46 -6.20 2.30
N SER A 992 27.55 -6.83 1.58
CA SER A 992 26.67 -7.89 2.08
C SER A 992 25.89 -7.50 3.37
N GLY A 993 25.67 -6.20 3.58
CA GLY A 993 25.01 -5.65 4.76
C GLY A 993 25.92 -5.41 5.97
N TYR A 994 27.24 -5.66 5.86
CA TYR A 994 28.18 -5.46 6.97
C TYR A 994 28.56 -4.00 7.22
N ALA A 995 28.35 -3.10 6.27
CA ALA A 995 28.61 -1.68 6.49
C ALA A 995 27.42 -1.00 7.18
N SER A 996 27.72 -0.26 8.24
CA SER A 996 26.80 0.75 8.79
C SER A 996 27.18 2.14 8.32
N PHE A 997 26.18 3.00 8.31
CA PHE A 997 26.22 4.31 7.65
C PHE A 997 25.45 5.31 8.51
N ASP A 998 26.06 6.47 8.68
CA ASP A 998 25.48 7.64 9.33
C ASP A 998 25.98 8.91 8.63
N TYR A 999 25.23 10.02 8.72
CA TYR A 999 25.63 11.27 8.08
C TYR A 999 25.13 12.51 8.83
N GLU A 1000 25.92 13.57 8.75
CA GLU A 1000 25.65 14.88 9.34
C GLU A 1000 25.78 15.98 8.29
N HIS A 1001 25.06 17.08 8.46
CA HIS A 1001 25.15 18.22 7.54
C HIS A 1001 26.48 18.95 7.66
N ASP A 1002 27.11 19.22 6.50
CA ASP A 1002 28.41 19.88 6.42
C ASP A 1002 28.42 21.04 5.41
N GLY A 1003 27.37 21.87 5.51
CA GLY A 1003 27.23 23.11 4.75
C GLY A 1003 26.98 22.93 3.25
N TYR A 1004 27.44 23.90 2.46
CA TYR A 1004 27.29 23.94 1.00
C TYR A 1004 28.65 24.05 0.31
N ASP A 1005 28.77 23.48 -0.88
CA ASP A 1005 29.97 23.57 -1.72
C ASP A 1005 29.62 24.01 -3.15
N GLU A 1006 30.55 24.69 -3.81
CA GLU A 1006 30.36 25.20 -5.16
C GLU A 1006 30.41 24.07 -6.20
N THR A 1007 29.42 24.02 -7.09
CA THR A 1007 29.30 22.96 -8.09
C THR A 1007 28.74 23.49 -9.41
N ASN A 1008 28.92 22.72 -10.48
CA ASN A 1008 28.39 23.06 -11.79
C ASN A 1008 27.11 22.26 -12.09
N LEU A 1009 25.95 22.89 -11.90
CA LEU A 1009 24.64 22.29 -12.12
C LEU A 1009 24.11 22.59 -13.51
N VAL A 1010 23.46 21.59 -14.11
CA VAL A 1010 22.72 21.73 -15.35
C VAL A 1010 21.31 21.15 -15.20
N LYS A 1011 20.32 21.81 -15.81
CA LYS A 1011 18.97 21.27 -15.95
C LYS A 1011 18.94 20.28 -17.12
N LEU A 1012 18.62 19.02 -16.87
CA LEU A 1012 18.24 18.06 -17.91
C LEU A 1012 16.77 18.22 -18.24
N SER A 1013 16.44 18.49 -19.50
CA SER A 1013 15.08 18.66 -20.00
C SER A 1013 14.70 17.52 -20.95
N ILE A 1014 13.54 16.90 -20.75
CA ILE A 1014 13.00 15.84 -21.63
C ILE A 1014 12.07 16.45 -22.67
N LEU A 1015 12.32 16.12 -23.94
CA LEU A 1015 11.45 16.46 -25.06
C LEU A 1015 10.87 15.21 -25.70
N ILE A 1016 9.55 15.15 -25.81
CA ILE A 1016 8.84 14.10 -26.54
C ILE A 1016 8.24 14.70 -27.81
N ASN A 1017 8.66 14.19 -28.97
CA ASN A 1017 8.32 14.75 -30.29
C ASN A 1017 8.57 16.27 -30.41
N GLY A 1018 9.62 16.76 -29.74
CA GLY A 1018 10.01 18.18 -29.75
C GLY A 1018 9.27 19.07 -28.74
N ARG A 1019 8.33 18.51 -27.95
CA ARG A 1019 7.68 19.24 -26.86
C ARG A 1019 8.39 18.94 -25.54
N SER A 1020 8.81 19.99 -24.84
CA SER A 1020 9.38 19.88 -23.49
C SER A 1020 8.31 19.40 -22.49
N ILE A 1021 8.72 18.49 -21.60
CA ILE A 1021 7.94 18.00 -20.46
C ILE A 1021 8.78 18.28 -19.22
N ASP A 1022 8.47 19.37 -18.54
CA ASP A 1022 9.26 19.87 -17.41
C ASP A 1022 9.22 18.91 -16.20
N GLU A 1023 8.17 18.12 -16.06
CA GLU A 1023 7.96 17.18 -14.95
C GLU A 1023 8.96 16.02 -14.93
N PHE A 1024 9.55 15.67 -16.07
CA PHE A 1024 10.64 14.70 -16.15
C PHE A 1024 12.02 15.36 -16.09
N SER A 1025 12.08 16.68 -15.93
CA SER A 1025 13.35 17.40 -15.86
C SER A 1025 14.00 17.20 -14.49
N GLN A 1026 15.33 17.17 -14.48
CA GLN A 1026 16.10 16.95 -13.26
C GLN A 1026 17.30 17.90 -13.24
N ILE A 1027 17.66 18.39 -12.05
CA ILE A 1027 18.89 19.14 -11.84
C ILE A 1027 19.98 18.13 -11.55
N VAL A 1028 21.08 18.19 -12.29
CA VAL A 1028 22.18 17.24 -12.16
C VAL A 1028 23.53 17.95 -12.28
N PRO A 1029 24.59 17.42 -11.66
CA PRO A 1029 25.96 17.88 -11.94
C PRO A 1029 26.32 17.66 -13.41
N ALA A 1030 26.98 18.65 -14.03
CA ALA A 1030 27.32 18.62 -15.46
C ALA A 1030 28.10 17.36 -15.87
N ALA A 1031 29.00 16.86 -14.99
CA ALA A 1031 29.78 15.66 -15.24
C ALA A 1031 28.93 14.38 -15.37
N MET A 1032 27.78 14.31 -14.70
CA MET A 1032 26.89 13.14 -14.67
C MET A 1032 25.74 13.22 -15.67
N ALA A 1033 25.59 14.37 -16.35
CA ALA A 1033 24.49 14.65 -17.26
C ALA A 1033 24.30 13.56 -18.34
N GLN A 1034 25.39 13.06 -18.93
CA GLN A 1034 25.33 12.08 -20.01
C GLN A 1034 24.84 10.70 -19.56
N GLU A 1035 25.30 10.22 -18.40
CA GLU A 1035 24.88 8.92 -17.87
C GLU A 1035 23.43 8.97 -17.39
N ARG A 1036 23.05 10.02 -16.64
CA ARG A 1036 21.66 10.23 -16.17
C ARG A 1036 20.70 10.38 -17.35
N ALA A 1037 21.06 11.15 -18.39
CA ALA A 1037 20.25 11.28 -19.60
C ALA A 1037 20.01 9.93 -20.31
N LYS A 1038 21.01 9.05 -20.39
CA LYS A 1038 20.84 7.70 -20.96
C LYS A 1038 19.88 6.84 -20.15
N LYS A 1039 20.01 6.83 -18.82
CA LYS A 1039 19.11 6.07 -17.93
C LYS A 1039 17.68 6.56 -18.03
N LEU A 1040 17.47 7.88 -17.97
CA LEU A 1040 16.14 8.50 -18.03
C LEU A 1040 15.43 8.22 -19.36
N VAL A 1041 16.13 8.40 -20.48
CA VAL A 1041 15.58 8.14 -21.83
C VAL A 1041 15.28 6.65 -22.05
N ARG A 1042 16.10 5.75 -21.51
CA ARG A 1042 15.85 4.30 -21.59
C ARG A 1042 14.58 3.91 -20.82
N ARG A 1043 14.42 4.40 -19.59
CA ARG A 1043 13.23 4.13 -18.76
C ARG A 1043 11.96 4.67 -19.41
N LEU A 1044 11.98 5.90 -19.90
CA LEU A 1044 10.84 6.49 -20.63
C LEU A 1044 10.46 5.70 -21.90
N LYS A 1045 11.44 5.09 -22.59
CA LYS A 1045 11.19 4.24 -23.76
C LYS A 1045 10.45 2.95 -23.39
N GLU A 1046 10.69 2.41 -22.20
CA GLU A 1046 10.07 1.19 -21.69
C GLU A 1046 8.64 1.47 -21.16
N GLU A 1047 8.42 2.63 -20.53
CA GLU A 1047 7.12 3.04 -19.96
C GLU A 1047 6.12 3.59 -20.98
N ILE A 1048 6.59 4.29 -22.02
CA ILE A 1048 5.69 4.90 -23.00
C ILE A 1048 5.22 3.83 -24.00
N PRO A 1049 3.90 3.56 -24.10
CA PRO A 1049 3.37 2.52 -24.99
C PRO A 1049 3.59 2.88 -26.46
N GLN A 1050 3.76 1.84 -27.29
CA GLN A 1050 3.90 2.02 -28.74
C GLN A 1050 2.67 2.69 -29.35
N GLN A 1051 2.90 3.67 -30.23
CA GLN A 1051 1.86 4.41 -30.94
C GLN A 1051 1.77 3.99 -32.40
N GLN A 1052 0.72 4.43 -33.11
CA GLN A 1052 0.59 4.23 -34.56
C GLN A 1052 1.67 4.99 -35.36
N TYR A 1053 2.27 6.02 -34.76
CA TYR A 1053 3.37 6.81 -35.31
C TYR A 1053 4.62 6.70 -34.45
N GLU A 1054 5.76 7.08 -35.01
CA GLU A 1054 7.06 7.05 -34.33
C GLU A 1054 7.11 8.12 -33.22
N VAL A 1055 7.50 7.72 -32.02
CA VAL A 1055 7.69 8.63 -30.88
C VAL A 1055 9.19 8.80 -30.60
N GLN A 1056 9.66 10.05 -30.65
CA GLN A 1056 11.05 10.40 -30.36
C GLN A 1056 11.14 11.01 -28.97
N ILE A 1057 11.97 10.42 -28.11
CA ILE A 1057 12.27 10.88 -26.77
C ILE A 1057 13.70 11.42 -26.80
N LYS A 1058 13.88 12.70 -26.46
CA LYS A 1058 15.18 13.37 -26.42
C LYS A 1058 15.40 13.93 -25.02
N CYS A 1059 16.62 13.83 -24.52
CA CYS A 1059 17.07 14.55 -23.33
C CYS A 1059 18.09 15.61 -23.74
N THR A 1060 17.92 16.83 -23.25
CA THR A 1060 18.71 18.03 -23.62
C THR A 1060 19.18 18.77 -22.36
N VAL A 1061 20.14 19.69 -22.51
CA VAL A 1061 20.56 20.59 -21.42
C VAL A 1061 19.83 21.92 -21.55
N GLY A 1062 19.10 22.30 -20.50
CA GLY A 1062 18.35 23.55 -20.42
C GLY A 1062 17.33 23.68 -21.56
N THR A 1063 17.45 24.76 -22.32
CA THR A 1063 16.61 25.06 -23.49
C THR A 1063 17.26 24.67 -24.82
N SER A 1064 18.42 23.99 -24.78
CA SER A 1064 19.14 23.58 -25.99
C SER A 1064 18.34 22.57 -26.81
N THR A 1065 18.43 22.65 -28.14
CA THR A 1065 17.83 21.67 -29.05
C THR A 1065 18.73 20.45 -29.29
N LYS A 1066 19.99 20.50 -28.85
CA LYS A 1066 20.97 19.41 -29.01
C LYS A 1066 20.71 18.32 -27.97
N ALA A 1067 20.39 17.11 -28.45
CA ALA A 1067 20.16 15.96 -27.59
C ALA A 1067 21.49 15.43 -27.01
N LEU A 1068 21.55 15.27 -25.68
CA LEU A 1068 22.57 14.48 -24.97
C LEU A 1068 22.36 12.98 -25.22
N SER A 1069 21.10 12.56 -25.16
CA SER A 1069 20.64 11.19 -25.38
C SER A 1069 19.29 11.20 -26.09
N MET A 1070 19.05 10.20 -26.93
CA MET A 1070 17.80 10.05 -27.68
C MET A 1070 17.42 8.59 -27.84
N ALA A 1071 16.13 8.30 -27.73
CA ALA A 1071 15.54 7.02 -28.07
C ALA A 1071 14.30 7.20 -28.94
N THR A 1072 14.08 6.21 -29.82
CA THR A 1072 12.91 6.16 -30.69
C THR A 1072 12.08 4.92 -30.36
N ILE A 1073 10.79 5.12 -30.12
CA ILE A 1073 9.80 4.06 -30.02
C ILE A 1073 9.25 3.81 -31.42
N LYS A 1074 9.39 2.56 -31.88
CA LYS A 1074 8.94 2.17 -33.23
C LYS A 1074 7.41 2.24 -33.32
N PRO A 1075 6.86 2.70 -34.46
CA PRO A 1075 5.42 2.71 -34.67
C PRO A 1075 4.87 1.30 -34.82
N MET A 1076 3.67 1.04 -34.28
CA MET A 1076 2.93 -0.20 -34.53
C MET A 1076 2.75 -0.43 -36.04
N LYS A 1077 3.16 -1.59 -36.54
CA LYS A 1077 3.05 -1.95 -37.97
C LYS A 1077 2.01 -3.05 -38.12
N ARG A 1078 1.05 -2.83 -39.01
CA ARG A 1078 0.20 -3.91 -39.52
C ARG A 1078 1.04 -4.73 -40.50
N ASP A 1079 1.11 -6.04 -40.27
CA ASP A 1079 1.75 -6.97 -41.19
C ASP A 1079 0.84 -7.22 -42.41
N PHE A 1080 1.41 -7.03 -43.60
CA PHE A 1080 0.73 -7.25 -44.88
C PHE A 1080 1.16 -8.55 -45.56
N THR A 1081 2.16 -9.26 -45.03
CA THR A 1081 2.70 -10.50 -45.62
C THR A 1081 1.70 -11.65 -45.57
N GLY A 1082 0.97 -11.79 -44.45
CA GLY A 1082 -0.06 -12.82 -44.28
C GLY A 1082 -1.24 -12.72 -45.26
N LEU A 1083 -1.58 -11.51 -45.73
CA LEU A 1083 -2.65 -11.27 -46.71
C LEU A 1083 -2.24 -11.60 -48.16
N LEU A 1084 -0.95 -11.90 -48.40
CA LEU A 1084 -0.36 -12.14 -49.71
C LEU A 1084 0.16 -13.57 -49.88
N LYS A 1085 -0.15 -14.49 -48.94
CA LYS A 1085 0.19 -15.92 -49.03
C LYS A 1085 -0.41 -16.52 -50.30
N GLY A 1086 0.40 -16.65 -51.36
CA GLY A 1086 0.05 -17.36 -52.59
C GLY A 1086 0.58 -16.76 -53.90
N ASN A 1087 0.79 -15.44 -53.99
CA ASN A 1087 1.13 -14.78 -55.27
C ASN A 1087 2.31 -13.80 -55.15
N PHE A 1088 3.52 -14.33 -54.95
CA PHE A 1088 4.75 -13.55 -55.14
C PHE A 1088 5.18 -13.46 -56.63
N GLY A 1089 4.52 -14.19 -57.54
CA GLY A 1089 4.62 -13.99 -58.99
C GLY A 1089 3.53 -13.05 -59.53
N GLY A 1090 3.87 -12.21 -60.53
CA GLY A 1090 2.89 -11.44 -61.32
C GLY A 1090 2.29 -10.19 -60.66
N GLY A 1091 3.11 -9.35 -59.99
CA GLY A 1091 2.65 -8.04 -59.45
C GLY A 1091 2.32 -8.03 -57.95
N GLY A 1092 2.52 -9.12 -57.22
CA GLY A 1092 2.34 -9.19 -55.76
C GLY A 1092 3.27 -8.25 -54.99
N MET A 1093 4.53 -8.12 -55.43
CA MET A 1093 5.51 -7.23 -54.81
C MET A 1093 5.14 -5.74 -54.97
N GLU A 1094 4.55 -5.39 -56.12
CA GLU A 1094 4.09 -4.03 -56.40
C GLU A 1094 2.88 -3.65 -55.52
N ARG A 1095 1.96 -4.59 -55.29
CA ARG A 1095 0.82 -4.42 -54.35
C ARG A 1095 1.29 -4.27 -52.90
N LEU A 1096 2.29 -5.05 -52.47
CA LEU A 1096 2.90 -4.93 -51.15
C LEU A 1096 3.55 -3.55 -50.97
N ASN A 1097 4.36 -3.12 -51.93
CA ASN A 1097 5.01 -1.81 -51.93
C ASN A 1097 3.99 -0.66 -51.91
N LYS A 1098 2.88 -0.79 -52.64
CA LYS A 1098 1.77 0.18 -52.60
C LYS A 1098 1.12 0.25 -51.22
N LYS A 1099 0.85 -0.89 -50.56
CA LYS A 1099 0.30 -0.89 -49.19
C LYS A 1099 1.28 -0.33 -48.16
N LEU A 1100 2.57 -0.65 -48.29
CA LEU A 1100 3.63 -0.10 -47.43
C LEU A 1100 3.79 1.42 -47.62
N SER A 1101 3.70 1.94 -48.85
CA SER A 1101 3.77 3.38 -49.10
C SER A 1101 2.56 4.13 -48.55
N HIS A 1102 1.35 3.57 -48.67
CA HIS A 1102 0.15 4.09 -48.01
C HIS A 1102 0.28 4.09 -46.49
N GLN A 1103 0.77 3.00 -45.89
CA GLN A 1103 1.01 2.91 -44.45
C GLN A 1103 2.04 3.96 -44.00
N LYS A 1104 3.14 4.15 -44.77
CA LYS A 1104 4.17 5.15 -44.48
C LYS A 1104 3.62 6.57 -44.48
N LYS A 1105 2.89 6.97 -45.54
CA LYS A 1105 2.25 8.30 -45.64
C LYS A 1105 1.22 8.53 -44.53
N GLY A 1106 0.42 7.50 -44.21
CA GLY A 1106 -0.54 7.56 -43.10
C GLY A 1106 0.15 7.83 -41.76
N LYS A 1107 1.27 7.15 -41.51
CA LYS A 1107 2.06 7.34 -40.28
C LYS A 1107 2.75 8.69 -40.20
N GLU A 1108 3.29 9.22 -41.30
CA GLU A 1108 3.86 10.57 -41.36
C GLU A 1108 2.79 11.63 -41.05
N ARG A 1109 1.58 11.49 -41.62
CA ARG A 1109 0.44 12.36 -41.31
C ARG A 1109 0.04 12.27 -39.83
N MET A 1110 -0.01 11.06 -39.27
CA MET A 1110 -0.30 10.86 -37.85
C MET A 1110 0.80 11.42 -36.94
N LYS A 1111 2.08 11.43 -37.37
CA LYS A 1111 3.18 12.03 -36.60
C LYS A 1111 3.05 13.56 -36.48
N MET A 1112 2.60 14.24 -37.53
CA MET A 1112 2.42 15.70 -37.52
C MET A 1112 1.24 16.16 -36.67
N LEU A 1113 0.17 15.37 -36.60
CA LEU A 1113 -1.05 15.70 -35.83
C LEU A 1113 -1.08 15.07 -34.43
N GLY A 1114 -0.33 13.99 -34.24
CA GLY A 1114 -0.35 13.14 -33.06
C GLY A 1114 0.35 13.79 -31.87
N ARG A 1115 -0.45 14.23 -30.90
CA ARG A 1115 0.04 14.56 -29.56
C ARG A 1115 0.17 13.27 -28.76
N VAL A 1116 1.40 12.92 -28.40
CA VAL A 1116 1.64 11.80 -27.49
C VAL A 1116 1.12 12.22 -26.12
N GLN A 1117 -0.01 11.66 -25.70
CA GLN A 1117 -0.43 11.72 -24.31
C GLN A 1117 0.37 10.67 -23.56
N VAL A 1118 1.21 11.13 -22.64
CA VAL A 1118 1.93 10.23 -21.73
C VAL A 1118 0.90 9.73 -20.71
N PRO A 1119 0.70 8.41 -20.57
CA PRO A 1119 -0.24 7.87 -19.60
C PRO A 1119 0.09 8.32 -18.19
N LYS A 1120 -0.92 8.53 -17.34
CA LYS A 1120 -0.70 8.81 -15.92
C LYS A 1120 0.16 7.73 -15.25
N GLU A 1121 -0.04 6.46 -15.61
CA GLU A 1121 0.76 5.33 -15.15
C GLU A 1121 2.26 5.50 -15.46
N ALA A 1122 2.61 5.97 -16.65
CA ALA A 1122 4.00 6.21 -17.02
C ALA A 1122 4.60 7.34 -16.17
N PHE A 1123 3.83 8.38 -15.82
CA PHE A 1123 4.27 9.39 -14.85
C PHE A 1123 4.43 8.80 -13.45
N MET A 1124 3.48 7.98 -12.98
CA MET A 1124 3.56 7.33 -11.67
C MET A 1124 4.79 6.43 -11.57
N ASN A 1125 5.05 5.59 -12.57
CA ASN A 1125 6.18 4.67 -12.61
C ASN A 1125 7.52 5.40 -12.70
N MET A 1126 7.56 6.58 -13.33
CA MET A 1126 8.75 7.43 -13.43
C MET A 1126 8.97 8.27 -12.18
N ALA A 1127 7.89 8.71 -11.53
CA ALA A 1127 7.92 9.57 -10.35
C ALA A 1127 8.22 8.78 -9.09
N GLN A 1128 7.73 7.54 -8.94
CA GLN A 1128 7.99 6.75 -7.75
C GLN A 1128 9.49 6.41 -7.62
N PRO A 1129 10.08 6.54 -6.42
CA PRO A 1129 11.34 5.87 -6.12
C PRO A 1129 11.15 4.37 -6.39
N LEU A 1130 12.21 3.66 -6.78
CA LEU A 1130 12.13 2.22 -7.02
C LEU A 1130 11.54 1.57 -5.76
N LYS A 1131 10.28 1.11 -5.83
CA LYS A 1131 9.75 0.22 -4.81
C LYS A 1131 10.68 -0.98 -4.75
N ILE A 1132 11.13 -1.36 -3.57
CA ILE A 1132 11.64 -2.72 -3.34
C ILE A 1132 10.46 -3.65 -3.58
N THR A 1133 10.23 -3.98 -4.85
CA THR A 1133 9.42 -5.13 -5.18
C THR A 1133 10.28 -6.34 -4.86
N ASN A 1134 10.04 -6.96 -3.72
CA ASN A 1134 10.29 -8.40 -3.52
C ASN A 1134 9.33 -9.21 -4.42
N ALA A 1135 9.32 -8.90 -5.72
CA ALA A 1135 8.55 -9.54 -6.74
C ALA A 1135 9.40 -9.54 -8.01
N VAL A 1136 10.26 -10.55 -8.13
CA VAL A 1136 10.80 -10.96 -9.43
C VAL A 1136 9.61 -11.48 -10.23
N ARG A 1137 8.97 -10.62 -11.04
CA ARG A 1137 8.13 -11.09 -12.14
C ARG A 1137 9.03 -11.37 -13.35
N PRO A 1138 8.91 -12.55 -13.98
CA PRO A 1138 9.80 -12.97 -15.06
C PRO A 1138 9.45 -12.22 -16.35
N THR A 1139 10.37 -11.38 -16.84
CA THR A 1139 10.31 -10.92 -18.24
C THR A 1139 10.67 -12.06 -19.18
N ARG A 1140 9.68 -12.45 -20.00
CA ARG A 1140 9.83 -13.28 -21.20
C ARG A 1140 10.97 -12.77 -22.08
N ILE A 1141 11.99 -13.59 -22.27
CA ILE A 1141 12.94 -13.44 -23.39
C ILE A 1141 12.37 -14.29 -24.54
N SER A 1142 11.72 -13.63 -25.50
CA SER A 1142 11.51 -14.21 -26.83
C SER A 1142 12.86 -14.27 -27.54
N ARG A 1143 13.37 -15.48 -27.73
CA ARG A 1143 14.33 -15.80 -28.79
C ARG A 1143 13.60 -15.72 -30.12
N ASP A 1144 14.07 -14.89 -31.02
CA ASP A 1144 14.29 -15.19 -32.44
C ASP A 1144 14.69 -13.91 -33.17
N ASP A 1145 15.94 -13.86 -33.61
CA ASP A 1145 16.29 -13.48 -34.98
C ASP A 1145 17.77 -13.82 -35.23
N SER A 1146 17.94 -14.83 -36.07
CA SER A 1146 19.18 -15.43 -36.55
C SER A 1146 19.79 -14.71 -37.76
N PHE A 1147 21.13 -14.69 -37.81
CA PHE A 1147 22.03 -14.73 -38.99
C PHE A 1147 21.80 -13.76 -40.17
N VAL A 1148 22.80 -12.92 -40.47
CA VAL A 1148 23.39 -12.73 -41.83
C VAL A 1148 24.87 -12.31 -41.70
N GLU A 1149 25.69 -12.93 -42.56
CA GLU A 1149 27.16 -12.88 -42.74
C GLU A 1149 27.76 -11.53 -43.22
N ALA A 1150 29.10 -11.40 -43.10
CA ALA A 1150 30.11 -11.22 -44.19
C ALA A 1150 31.38 -10.42 -43.71
N PRO A 1151 32.54 -10.38 -44.43
CA PRO A 1151 33.77 -11.09 -44.02
C PRO A 1151 35.10 -10.27 -44.08
N GLY A 1152 36.18 -10.79 -43.47
CA GLY A 1152 37.47 -10.99 -44.16
C GLY A 1152 38.70 -10.09 -43.90
N GLN A 1153 39.87 -10.77 -43.94
CA GLN A 1153 41.27 -10.37 -44.25
C GLN A 1153 42.24 -10.08 -43.07
N TYR A 1154 43.17 -10.99 -42.69
CA TYR A 1154 44.46 -11.46 -43.30
C TYR A 1154 45.54 -10.34 -43.41
N ALA A 1155 46.85 -10.49 -43.15
CA ALA A 1155 47.73 -11.56 -42.64
C ALA A 1155 49.22 -11.12 -42.63
N PHE A 1156 50.10 -12.03 -42.14
CA PHE A 1156 51.49 -12.33 -42.57
C PHE A 1156 52.68 -11.48 -42.03
N MET A 1157 53.92 -11.97 -41.79
CA MET A 1157 54.55 -13.32 -41.62
C MET A 1157 56.05 -13.15 -41.25
N LEU A 1158 56.67 -14.25 -40.75
CA LEU A 1158 58.09 -14.71 -40.88
C LEU A 1158 59.20 -14.24 -39.92
N GLY A 1159 59.99 -15.23 -39.44
CA GLY A 1159 61.45 -15.09 -39.24
C GLY A 1159 62.08 -15.87 -38.07
N PHE A 1160 62.88 -16.89 -38.37
CA PHE A 1160 63.59 -17.83 -37.46
C PHE A 1160 64.79 -17.25 -36.68
N GLY A 1161 65.14 -17.86 -35.54
CA GLY A 1161 66.50 -17.81 -34.93
C GLY A 1161 66.61 -18.50 -33.55
N ARG A 1162 67.42 -19.57 -33.45
CA ARG A 1162 67.76 -20.35 -32.24
C ARG A 1162 69.05 -19.84 -31.56
N THR A 1163 69.12 -19.85 -30.21
CA THR A 1163 70.19 -20.40 -29.32
C THR A 1163 69.77 -20.23 -27.83
N VAL A 1164 69.56 -21.31 -27.04
CA VAL A 1164 70.40 -21.83 -25.91
C VAL A 1164 70.62 -20.79 -24.79
N GLU A 1165 70.17 -20.89 -23.52
CA GLU A 1165 70.51 -21.88 -22.47
C GLU A 1165 69.64 -21.77 -21.16
N SER A 1166 69.32 -22.93 -20.56
CA SER A 1166 69.07 -23.29 -19.13
C SER A 1166 68.06 -22.57 -18.19
N LYS A 1167 67.04 -23.34 -17.74
CA LYS A 1167 66.74 -23.83 -16.36
C LYS A 1167 65.24 -23.83 -16.00
N SER A 1168 64.84 -24.94 -15.37
CA SER A 1168 63.56 -25.29 -14.71
C SER A 1168 62.31 -25.45 -15.60
N ASN A 1169 62.23 -26.67 -16.14
CA ASN A 1169 61.08 -27.48 -16.60
C ASN A 1169 59.71 -27.06 -16.03
N THR A 1170 58.82 -26.54 -16.88
CA THR A 1170 57.77 -27.23 -17.69
C THR A 1170 56.59 -27.76 -16.86
N LYS A 1171 55.37 -27.22 -17.03
CA LYS A 1171 54.48 -27.32 -18.22
C LYS A 1171 54.10 -28.79 -18.50
N LEU A 1172 52.89 -29.17 -18.86
CA LEU A 1172 51.62 -28.53 -19.18
C LEU A 1172 50.65 -29.71 -19.43
N ASN A 1173 49.35 -29.43 -19.40
CA ASN A 1173 48.33 -30.02 -20.29
C ASN A 1173 48.08 -31.54 -20.31
N VAL A 1174 46.82 -31.93 -20.08
CA VAL A 1174 45.82 -32.29 -21.12
C VAL A 1174 44.67 -33.03 -20.41
N LEU A 1175 43.44 -32.68 -20.81
CA LEU A 1175 42.16 -33.42 -20.78
C LEU A 1175 42.14 -34.81 -20.10
N PHE A 1176 41.07 -35.15 -19.37
CA PHE A 1176 40.33 -36.43 -19.51
C PHE A 1176 39.06 -36.48 -18.61
N GLN A 1177 37.94 -36.93 -19.16
CA GLN A 1177 36.94 -37.78 -18.49
C GLN A 1177 37.35 -39.27 -18.76
N PRO A 1178 36.75 -40.32 -18.17
CA PRO A 1178 36.21 -40.56 -16.82
C PRO A 1178 36.63 -41.97 -16.24
N ILE A 1179 36.13 -42.33 -15.03
CA ILE A 1179 35.90 -43.70 -14.45
C ILE A 1179 37.10 -44.60 -13.99
N VAL A 1180 36.85 -45.25 -12.83
CA VAL A 1180 37.26 -46.59 -12.33
C VAL A 1180 38.38 -46.68 -11.27
N ASP A 1181 37.96 -47.07 -10.06
CA ASP A 1181 38.51 -47.96 -9.02
C ASP A 1181 40.01 -48.31 -8.97
N ARG A 1182 40.59 -48.26 -7.76
CA ARG A 1182 40.99 -49.46 -6.98
C ARG A 1182 41.70 -49.13 -5.65
N GLU A 1183 41.25 -49.85 -4.61
CA GLU A 1183 42.04 -50.56 -3.56
C GLU A 1183 43.15 -49.77 -2.82
N SER A 1184 42.95 -49.40 -1.55
CA SER A 1184 43.15 -50.20 -0.31
C SER A 1184 44.55 -50.77 -0.12
N CYS A 1185 45.22 -50.36 0.97
CA CYS A 1185 45.94 -51.19 1.96
C CYS A 1185 47.02 -50.37 2.70
N THR A 1186 46.83 -50.12 4.01
CA THR A 1186 47.52 -50.75 5.16
C THR A 1186 48.92 -50.15 5.41
N TYR A 1187 49.44 -49.87 6.62
CA TYR A 1187 49.46 -50.47 7.96
C TYR A 1187 49.65 -49.29 8.96
N ILE A 1188 49.06 -49.14 10.15
CA ILE A 1188 48.80 -49.98 11.35
C ILE A 1188 49.58 -49.44 12.58
N SER A 1189 48.84 -49.47 13.71
CA SER A 1189 49.23 -49.62 15.13
C SER A 1189 49.86 -48.48 15.94
N ASN A 1190 49.10 -47.91 16.89
CA ASN A 1190 48.93 -48.39 18.29
C ASN A 1190 47.79 -47.55 18.96
N LEU A 1191 46.62 -48.08 19.36
CA LEU A 1191 46.26 -48.88 20.57
C LEU A 1191 46.72 -48.21 21.88
N THR A 1192 45.97 -48.00 22.98
CA THR A 1192 44.66 -48.50 23.49
C THR A 1192 44.32 -47.76 24.82
N SER A 1193 43.07 -47.42 25.16
CA SER A 1193 42.11 -48.26 25.95
C SER A 1193 40.75 -47.51 26.08
N CYS A 1194 39.65 -47.92 25.43
CA CYS A 1194 38.57 -48.91 25.78
C CYS A 1194 37.47 -48.42 26.77
N PRO A 1195 36.19 -48.89 26.70
CA PRO A 1195 35.21 -48.88 25.58
C PRO A 1195 33.72 -48.63 26.01
N VAL A 1196 32.78 -48.55 25.03
CA VAL A 1196 31.32 -48.96 25.00
C VAL A 1196 30.58 -48.03 24.02
N SER A 1197 30.62 -48.29 22.70
CA SER A 1197 29.76 -49.14 21.85
C SER A 1197 28.60 -48.41 21.16
N LEU A 1198 28.81 -48.08 19.88
CA LEU A 1198 27.76 -48.04 18.86
C LEU A 1198 27.19 -49.46 18.68
N LYS A 1199 25.90 -49.65 18.96
CA LYS A 1199 25.03 -50.70 18.38
C LYS A 1199 23.57 -50.40 18.77
N ALA A 1200 22.87 -49.57 17.98
CA ALA A 1200 21.41 -49.56 17.85
C ALA A 1200 20.94 -48.39 16.95
N PHE A 1201 21.13 -48.48 15.63
CA PHE A 1201 20.31 -47.70 14.67
C PHE A 1201 20.17 -48.48 13.36
N VAL A 1202 19.82 -49.75 13.49
CA VAL A 1202 19.16 -50.55 12.45
C VAL A 1202 18.14 -51.41 13.19
N ALA A 1203 16.89 -51.38 12.71
CA ALA A 1203 15.71 -52.13 13.16
C ALA A 1203 14.80 -51.48 14.22
N ILE A 1204 13.97 -50.51 13.82
CA ILE A 1204 12.54 -50.42 14.22
C ILE A 1204 11.75 -49.81 13.05
N ASP A 1205 11.43 -50.65 12.05
CA ASP A 1205 10.37 -50.40 11.05
C ASP A 1205 9.46 -51.65 10.92
N ARG A 1206 9.35 -52.42 12.00
CA ARG A 1206 8.40 -53.51 12.13
C ARG A 1206 7.90 -53.53 13.58
N PHE A 1207 6.61 -53.75 13.74
CA PHE A 1207 5.83 -53.87 14.99
C PHE A 1207 5.06 -52.61 15.45
N GLN A 1208 4.08 -52.21 14.63
CA GLN A 1208 2.75 -51.89 15.17
C GLN A 1208 1.87 -53.14 15.00
N HIS A 1209 1.60 -53.88 16.08
CA HIS A 1209 0.34 -54.59 16.32
C HIS A 1209 0.38 -55.28 17.69
N THR A 1210 -0.78 -55.27 18.36
CA THR A 1210 -1.12 -55.90 19.64
C THR A 1210 -0.66 -55.14 20.89
N GLY A 1211 -1.63 -54.94 21.81
CA GLY A 1211 -1.50 -54.12 23.00
C GLY A 1211 -1.23 -54.91 24.27
N SER A 1212 -1.53 -54.23 25.38
CA SER A 1212 -1.42 -54.71 26.77
C SER A 1212 0.04 -54.76 27.24
N ILE A 1213 0.49 -53.97 28.21
CA ILE A 1213 0.29 -54.03 29.69
C ILE A 1213 1.75 -53.96 30.20
N PHE A 1214 2.14 -52.86 30.84
CA PHE A 1214 2.30 -52.85 32.30
C PHE A 1214 3.20 -53.99 32.80
N GLU A 1215 4.50 -53.87 32.58
CA GLU A 1215 5.54 -54.43 33.45
C GLU A 1215 6.89 -53.90 32.93
N TYR A 1216 7.80 -53.59 33.86
CA TYR A 1216 9.16 -53.06 33.64
C TYR A 1216 9.33 -51.57 33.39
N LEU A 1217 9.15 -50.79 34.46
CA LEU A 1217 10.16 -49.81 34.88
C LEU A 1217 10.16 -49.80 36.42
N HIS A 1218 11.13 -50.51 36.99
CA HIS A 1218 11.54 -50.42 38.39
C HIS A 1218 12.93 -49.80 38.42
#